data_AF-A0A8T8T276-F1
#
_entry.id   AF-A0A8T8T276-F1
#
_cell.length_a   1.000
_cell.length_b   1.000
_cell.length_c   1.000
_cell.angle_alpha   90.00
_cell.angle_beta   90.00
_cell.angle_gamma   90.00
#
_symmetry.space_group_name_H-M   'P 1'
#
loop_
_entity.id
_entity.type
_entity.pdbx_description
1 polymer ?
#
loop_
_entity_poly.entity_id
_entity_poly.type
_entity_poly.pdbx_seq_one_letter_code
_entity_poly.pdbx_strand_id
1 'polypeptide(L)'
;MAWAFQQLGNAPSQRSLFCMVISGLLYVWLVGIFGLASICGIFGACCDLTCHALELEFPSMLFRHYVDDFVVVDLAPPDSPLGLRSWDSILAAVRRFGWVIHPSKHFPWSRRFQYLGIVWDLDSKTATLAESKQNKFRKKLEAAYKDGALLSLKDIASLIGSCQHTCVLAMNRRSKLNALYTLRNSYRFQHPSASKHLPTNARAEVKDWLIFFNQGPISCRLDLPTSLFPMQLYTDASDFGVGIVLGSLLVSFPLPNDYTDRPGINIGVGEAWAFELGVYAAIEHGAQDCLLTVYVDNQGIVFAARRGRSRNDLANDAIDRAADAALAANVDLSIIYPLRRLLSDQQLLVPTPVASSSTLASSRPRRSLASGSRVSSSSTTSSASIPRSSSLPSLSRAEIANQALESRAHAIAFIGSLAGSDVGSFLSTADVFLSLSEDNVPTADLSAAAADALAREDIMVKLSPALHLVQAVHGSMSPHAIQQLRTFKAHRVSLDTRKGYGGHVLAFLRWADDLDHPAHLRFPIPPTIVMLFFQSSAPFYAESTLGKVYSALQCWHAIHSLPWSVDKVEARTLRQSLRNASLPPLEDRRPIRMDDFASMRRHLNMQDNAHVAIYACALISLWSMARHGELTVEVVSRPHDSRPRRSHIEFMRRTDGVATSAIVHLPADKTHGRDGFNRIVSAQHTNPQVCPVAAIELHLARNPAPDDAGVFAYRDRSNVVRELRSKLFTSTINAWLAKDDREPIKGHAFRIGGATLLHGNGISIDDIKHLGGWASDAALLYIKDIHVRHAELCSNLNLGALERPLPERAQ
;
A
#
# COMPACT_ATOMS: atom_id res chain seq x y z
N MET A 1 2.26 -37.57 -0.11
CA MET A 1 2.68 -38.44 -1.25
C MET A 1 4.06 -39.07 -1.04
N ALA A 2 4.47 -40.02 -1.90
CA ALA A 2 5.86 -40.50 -2.03
C ALA A 2 6.60 -39.63 -3.08
N TRP A 3 7.88 -39.26 -2.87
CA TRP A 3 8.71 -38.63 -3.94
C TRP A 3 8.03 -37.44 -4.64
N ALA A 4 7.23 -36.66 -3.89
CA ALA A 4 6.08 -35.87 -4.38
C ALA A 4 6.22 -35.24 -5.77
N PHE A 5 7.15 -34.29 -5.93
CA PHE A 5 7.32 -33.53 -7.18
C PHE A 5 7.72 -34.41 -8.38
N GLN A 6 8.41 -35.52 -8.14
CA GLN A 6 8.88 -36.42 -9.19
C GLN A 6 7.77 -37.29 -9.81
N GLN A 7 6.55 -37.21 -9.28
CA GLN A 7 5.37 -37.84 -9.91
C GLN A 7 4.81 -37.02 -11.09
N LEU A 8 5.23 -35.76 -11.24
CA LEU A 8 4.84 -34.92 -12.37
C LEU A 8 5.92 -34.95 -13.45
N GLY A 9 5.53 -35.23 -14.69
CA GLY A 9 6.42 -35.24 -15.85
C GLY A 9 6.68 -33.82 -16.39
N ASN A 10 7.94 -33.51 -16.69
CA ASN A 10 8.32 -32.29 -17.40
C ASN A 10 7.90 -32.38 -18.87
N ALA A 11 7.22 -31.34 -19.36
CA ALA A 11 6.81 -31.25 -20.77
C ALA A 11 8.03 -31.37 -21.70
N PRO A 12 7.96 -32.10 -22.83
CA PRO A 12 9.11 -32.32 -23.71
C PRO A 12 9.82 -31.03 -24.14
N SER A 13 9.07 -29.96 -24.40
CA SER A 13 9.58 -28.63 -24.77
C SER A 13 10.38 -27.91 -23.67
N GLN A 14 10.22 -28.30 -22.40
CA GLN A 14 10.91 -27.70 -21.25
C GLN A 14 12.16 -28.49 -20.82
N ARG A 15 12.33 -29.73 -21.30
CA ARG A 15 13.39 -30.64 -20.85
C ARG A 15 14.81 -30.12 -21.12
N SER A 16 15.00 -29.28 -22.15
CA SER A 16 16.26 -28.60 -22.44
C SER A 16 16.70 -27.62 -21.34
N LEU A 17 15.77 -27.11 -20.53
CA LEU A 17 16.05 -26.25 -19.37
C LEU A 17 16.49 -27.04 -18.13
N PHE A 18 16.39 -28.38 -18.18
CA PHE A 18 16.58 -29.30 -17.06
C PHE A 18 17.74 -30.29 -17.33
N CYS A 19 18.71 -29.85 -18.13
CA CYS A 19 19.94 -30.58 -18.42
C CYS A 19 20.98 -30.36 -17.31
N MET A 20 21.67 -31.42 -16.92
CA MET A 20 22.81 -31.38 -15.99
C MET A 20 24.01 -32.12 -16.59
N VAL A 21 25.21 -31.59 -16.41
CA VAL A 21 26.44 -32.26 -16.81
C VAL A 21 27.07 -32.91 -15.59
N ILE A 22 27.22 -34.24 -15.62
CA ILE A 22 27.83 -35.03 -14.55
C ILE A 22 28.91 -35.90 -15.19
N SER A 23 30.16 -35.73 -14.75
CA SER A 23 31.34 -36.46 -15.27
C SER A 23 31.47 -36.43 -16.81
N GLY A 24 31.14 -35.29 -17.43
CA GLY A 24 31.20 -35.10 -18.89
C GLY A 24 30.00 -35.62 -19.69
N LEU A 25 29.04 -36.29 -19.05
CA LEU A 25 27.81 -36.76 -19.67
C LEU A 25 26.65 -35.80 -19.39
N LEU A 26 25.79 -35.57 -20.39
CA LEU A 26 24.61 -34.74 -20.28
C LEU A 26 23.39 -35.58 -19.91
N TYR A 27 22.81 -35.32 -18.75
CA TYR A 27 21.60 -35.93 -18.24
C TYR A 27 20.42 -34.97 -18.35
N VAL A 28 19.26 -35.46 -18.77
CA VAL A 28 18.03 -34.66 -18.92
C VAL A 28 17.04 -35.09 -17.84
N TRP A 29 16.61 -34.16 -16.99
CA TRP A 29 15.72 -34.49 -15.89
C TRP A 29 14.24 -34.46 -16.32
N LEU A 30 13.60 -35.63 -16.29
CA LEU A 30 12.30 -35.86 -16.94
C LEU A 30 11.06 -35.53 -16.09
N VAL A 31 11.23 -35.31 -14.79
CA VAL A 31 10.15 -35.15 -13.79
C VAL A 31 10.36 -33.91 -12.91
N GLY A 32 9.42 -33.55 -12.03
CA GLY A 32 9.56 -32.37 -11.18
C GLY A 32 10.86 -32.36 -10.36
N ILE A 33 11.61 -31.26 -10.42
CA ILE A 33 12.89 -31.07 -9.73
C ILE A 33 12.68 -30.35 -8.39
N PHE A 34 13.25 -30.89 -7.31
CA PHE A 34 13.32 -30.21 -6.02
C PHE A 34 14.17 -28.93 -6.11
N GLY A 35 13.62 -27.80 -5.65
CA GLY A 35 14.30 -26.50 -5.64
C GLY A 35 13.92 -25.54 -6.77
N LEU A 36 13.16 -25.98 -7.77
CA LEU A 36 12.52 -25.05 -8.71
C LEU A 36 11.46 -24.21 -7.99
N ALA A 37 11.44 -22.89 -8.22
CA ALA A 37 10.51 -21.99 -7.53
C ALA A 37 9.03 -22.28 -7.84
N SER A 38 8.72 -22.83 -9.01
CA SER A 38 7.36 -23.11 -9.48
C SER A 38 6.82 -24.49 -9.07
N ILE A 39 7.67 -25.47 -8.74
CA ILE A 39 7.23 -26.87 -8.65
C ILE A 39 6.23 -27.11 -7.52
N CYS A 40 6.38 -26.43 -6.39
CA CYS A 40 5.45 -26.53 -5.27
C CYS A 40 4.05 -26.03 -5.62
N GLY A 41 3.94 -24.99 -6.46
CA GLY A 41 2.67 -24.43 -6.92
C GLY A 41 1.98 -25.32 -7.96
N ILE A 42 2.75 -25.84 -8.93
CA ILE A 42 2.24 -26.79 -9.94
C ILE A 42 1.76 -28.07 -9.27
N PHE A 43 2.57 -28.65 -8.37
CA PHE A 43 2.19 -29.83 -7.60
C PHE A 43 0.98 -29.57 -6.69
N GLY A 44 0.94 -28.39 -6.06
CA GLY A 44 -0.20 -27.93 -5.28
C GLY A 44 -1.50 -27.97 -6.08
N ALA A 45 -1.55 -27.30 -7.23
CA ALA A 45 -2.74 -27.25 -8.08
C ALA A 45 -3.23 -28.64 -8.57
N CYS A 46 -2.32 -29.57 -8.85
CA CYS A 46 -2.69 -30.96 -9.16
C CYS A 46 -3.31 -31.69 -7.96
N CYS A 47 -2.83 -31.38 -6.74
CA CYS A 47 -3.37 -31.92 -5.50
C CYS A 47 -4.71 -31.27 -5.12
N ASP A 48 -4.90 -29.97 -5.37
CA ASP A 48 -6.19 -29.27 -5.20
C ASP A 48 -7.29 -29.94 -6.04
N LEU A 49 -7.01 -30.17 -7.34
CA LEU A 49 -7.91 -30.89 -8.25
C LEU A 49 -8.24 -32.31 -7.76
N THR A 50 -7.23 -33.01 -7.22
CA THR A 50 -7.38 -34.37 -6.69
C THR A 50 -8.27 -34.37 -5.45
N CYS A 51 -8.02 -33.46 -4.50
CA CYS A 51 -8.84 -33.29 -3.31
C CYS A 51 -10.30 -32.99 -3.68
N HIS A 52 -10.54 -32.05 -4.58
CA HIS A 52 -11.89 -31.70 -5.02
C HIS A 52 -12.63 -32.89 -5.66
N ALA A 53 -11.96 -33.66 -6.52
CA ALA A 53 -12.56 -34.84 -7.13
C ALA A 53 -12.85 -35.97 -6.12
N LEU A 54 -12.00 -36.14 -5.09
CA LEU A 54 -12.25 -37.08 -3.99
C LEU A 54 -13.40 -36.62 -3.09
N GLU A 55 -13.58 -35.32 -2.85
CA GLU A 55 -14.73 -34.78 -2.10
C GLU A 55 -16.07 -35.00 -2.85
N LEU A 56 -16.07 -34.99 -4.19
CA LEU A 56 -17.25 -35.33 -4.99
C LEU A 56 -17.60 -36.83 -4.91
N GLU A 57 -16.60 -37.71 -4.86
CA GLU A 57 -16.80 -39.16 -4.70
C GLU A 57 -17.12 -39.55 -3.24
N PHE A 58 -16.66 -38.77 -2.27
CA PHE A 58 -16.83 -39.02 -0.85
C PHE A 58 -17.47 -37.82 -0.12
N PRO A 59 -18.78 -37.56 -0.28
CA PRO A 59 -19.43 -36.32 0.18
C PRO A 59 -19.42 -36.05 1.69
N SER A 60 -19.11 -37.04 2.53
CA SER A 60 -18.95 -36.89 3.99
C SER A 60 -17.49 -36.72 4.42
N MET A 61 -16.56 -36.54 3.49
CA MET A 61 -15.13 -36.41 3.79
C MET A 61 -14.59 -35.07 3.31
N LEU A 62 -13.66 -34.48 4.07
CA LEU A 62 -12.88 -33.32 3.65
C LEU A 62 -11.45 -33.75 3.33
N PHE A 63 -10.97 -33.34 2.16
CA PHE A 63 -9.59 -33.55 1.72
C PHE A 63 -8.88 -32.20 1.65
N ARG A 64 -7.88 -31.99 2.51
CA ARG A 64 -7.05 -30.78 2.51
C ARG A 64 -5.58 -31.18 2.39
N HIS A 65 -4.78 -30.31 1.79
CA HIS A 65 -3.35 -30.52 1.71
C HIS A 65 -2.59 -29.20 1.80
N TYR A 66 -1.29 -29.31 2.03
CA TYR A 66 -0.34 -28.22 1.94
C TYR A 66 0.91 -28.78 1.29
N VAL A 67 1.09 -28.47 0.00
CA VAL A 67 2.09 -29.12 -0.86
C VAL A 67 1.89 -30.65 -0.82
N ASP A 68 2.81 -31.43 -0.23
CA ASP A 68 2.79 -32.90 -0.21
C ASP A 68 2.25 -33.55 1.08
N ASP A 69 1.91 -32.72 2.08
CA ASP A 69 1.29 -33.11 3.35
C ASP A 69 -0.24 -32.98 3.28
N PHE A 70 -0.93 -34.11 3.39
CA PHE A 70 -2.39 -34.21 3.32
C PHE A 70 -2.98 -34.42 4.72
N VAL A 71 -4.19 -33.88 4.93
CA VAL A 71 -5.07 -34.23 6.05
C VAL A 71 -6.44 -34.58 5.47
N VAL A 72 -6.99 -35.68 5.98
CA VAL A 72 -8.31 -36.19 5.58
C VAL A 72 -9.16 -36.25 6.83
N VAL A 73 -10.36 -35.67 6.78
CA VAL A 73 -11.29 -35.63 7.90
C VAL A 73 -12.58 -36.29 7.44
N ASP A 74 -12.96 -37.38 8.10
CA ASP A 74 -14.31 -37.95 7.95
C ASP A 74 -15.27 -37.16 8.85
N LEU A 75 -16.34 -36.63 8.26
CA LEU A 75 -17.41 -35.90 8.96
C LEU A 75 -18.59 -36.80 9.33
N ALA A 76 -18.63 -38.04 8.81
CA ALA A 76 -19.64 -39.00 9.25
C ALA A 76 -19.38 -39.42 10.70
N PRO A 77 -20.43 -39.61 11.53
CA PRO A 77 -20.28 -40.19 12.86
C PRO A 77 -19.55 -41.54 12.79
N PRO A 78 -18.67 -41.89 13.76
CA PRO A 78 -17.94 -43.16 13.74
C PRO A 78 -18.83 -44.40 13.63
N ASP A 79 -20.05 -44.33 14.21
CA ASP A 79 -21.04 -45.40 14.22
C ASP A 79 -21.95 -45.41 12.97
N SER A 80 -21.74 -44.48 12.03
CA SER A 80 -22.48 -44.40 10.77
C SER A 80 -21.93 -45.42 9.76
N PRO A 81 -22.78 -46.07 8.92
CA PRO A 81 -22.31 -46.90 7.82
C PRO A 81 -21.48 -46.16 6.76
N LEU A 82 -21.37 -44.83 6.85
CA LEU A 82 -20.54 -43.98 6.00
C LEU A 82 -19.25 -43.49 6.70
N GLY A 83 -19.06 -43.78 7.98
CA GLY A 83 -17.92 -43.35 8.79
C GLY A 83 -16.77 -44.38 8.82
N LEU A 84 -15.60 -43.93 9.29
CA LEU A 84 -14.39 -44.75 9.47
C LEU A 84 -14.01 -45.55 8.21
N ARG A 85 -14.18 -44.94 7.03
CA ARG A 85 -14.02 -45.60 5.73
C ARG A 85 -12.63 -46.25 5.58
N SER A 86 -12.58 -47.39 4.88
CA SER A 86 -11.33 -48.13 4.73
C SER A 86 -10.26 -47.30 4.02
N TRP A 87 -9.03 -47.36 4.53
CA TRP A 87 -7.88 -46.71 3.90
C TRP A 87 -7.66 -47.21 2.47
N ASP A 88 -7.93 -48.49 2.20
CA ASP A 88 -7.79 -49.08 0.86
C ASP A 88 -8.77 -48.52 -0.16
N SER A 89 -10.01 -48.18 0.24
CA SER A 89 -10.98 -47.50 -0.63
C SER A 89 -10.49 -46.11 -1.04
N ILE A 90 -9.96 -45.33 -0.09
CA ILE A 90 -9.42 -43.98 -0.32
C ILE A 90 -8.14 -44.08 -1.17
N LEU A 91 -7.27 -45.03 -0.86
CA LEU A 91 -6.01 -45.27 -1.57
C LEU A 91 -6.26 -45.75 -3.01
N ALA A 92 -7.27 -46.58 -3.25
CA ALA A 92 -7.69 -46.97 -4.59
C ALA A 92 -8.18 -45.75 -5.39
N ALA A 93 -9.02 -44.89 -4.78
CA ALA A 93 -9.50 -43.67 -5.42
C ALA A 93 -8.34 -42.73 -5.79
N VAL A 94 -7.40 -42.49 -4.86
CA VAL A 94 -6.19 -41.68 -5.09
C VAL A 94 -5.29 -42.27 -6.19
N ARG A 95 -5.11 -43.60 -6.22
CA ARG A 95 -4.28 -44.28 -7.24
C ARG A 95 -4.82 -44.14 -8.66
N ARG A 96 -6.14 -44.00 -8.86
CA ARG A 96 -6.70 -43.76 -10.22
C ARG A 96 -6.27 -42.41 -10.82
N PHE A 97 -5.90 -41.43 -10.00
CA PHE A 97 -5.29 -40.16 -10.45
C PHE A 97 -3.79 -40.29 -10.78
N GLY A 98 -3.22 -41.51 -10.72
CA GLY A 98 -1.80 -41.77 -10.97
C GLY A 98 -0.89 -41.54 -9.76
N TRP A 99 -1.44 -41.17 -8.59
CA TRP A 99 -0.64 -40.86 -7.42
C TRP A 99 -0.11 -42.10 -6.69
N VAL A 100 1.17 -42.04 -6.33
CA VAL A 100 1.87 -43.01 -5.49
C VAL A 100 1.98 -42.48 -4.06
N ILE A 101 1.33 -43.15 -3.12
CA ILE A 101 1.51 -42.94 -1.68
C ILE A 101 2.64 -43.85 -1.17
N HIS A 102 3.43 -43.34 -0.22
CA HIS A 102 4.55 -44.08 0.35
C HIS A 102 4.01 -45.20 1.27
N PRO A 103 4.49 -46.44 1.21
CA PRO A 103 3.89 -47.56 1.97
C PRO A 103 3.81 -47.34 3.49
N SER A 104 4.79 -46.64 4.08
CA SER A 104 4.76 -46.26 5.51
C SER A 104 3.95 -45.01 5.85
N LYS A 105 3.38 -44.30 4.86
CA LYS A 105 2.47 -43.15 5.06
C LYS A 105 1.01 -43.61 4.99
N HIS A 106 0.66 -44.59 5.81
CA HIS A 106 -0.73 -44.91 6.16
C HIS A 106 -1.10 -44.17 7.46
N PHE A 107 -2.40 -43.96 7.70
CA PHE A 107 -2.90 -43.44 8.97
C PHE A 107 -4.11 -44.25 9.45
N PRO A 108 -4.20 -44.57 10.75
CA PRO A 108 -5.47 -44.93 11.35
C PRO A 108 -6.34 -43.67 11.51
N TRP A 109 -7.66 -43.84 11.54
CA TRP A 109 -8.55 -42.78 12.01
C TRP A 109 -8.21 -42.43 13.47
N SER A 110 -7.97 -41.15 13.74
CA SER A 110 -7.62 -40.66 15.06
C SER A 110 -8.23 -39.30 15.32
N ARG A 111 -8.71 -39.10 16.56
CA ARG A 111 -9.23 -37.81 17.05
C ARG A 111 -8.12 -36.89 17.59
N ARG A 112 -6.88 -37.41 17.70
CA ARG A 112 -5.66 -36.66 18.01
C ARG A 112 -4.58 -36.95 16.96
N PHE A 113 -4.14 -35.93 16.23
CA PHE A 113 -3.20 -36.09 15.12
C PHE A 113 -2.27 -34.89 14.96
N GLN A 114 -1.10 -35.09 14.34
CA GLN A 114 -0.18 -33.99 14.06
C GLN A 114 -0.22 -33.62 12.56
N TYR A 115 -0.62 -32.39 12.25
CA TYR A 115 -0.62 -31.86 10.88
C TYR A 115 0.18 -30.56 10.81
N LEU A 116 1.08 -30.46 9.82
CA LEU A 116 2.05 -29.35 9.66
C LEU A 116 2.87 -29.03 10.92
N GLY A 117 2.99 -29.96 11.87
CA GLY A 117 3.69 -29.75 13.15
C GLY A 117 2.87 -29.00 14.20
N ILE A 118 1.55 -28.97 14.03
CA ILE A 118 0.56 -28.64 15.07
C ILE A 118 -0.11 -29.96 15.46
N VAL A 119 -0.20 -30.25 16.76
CA VAL A 119 -0.99 -31.35 17.32
C VAL A 119 -2.42 -30.84 17.49
N TRP A 120 -3.34 -31.45 16.77
CA TRP A 120 -4.77 -31.22 16.86
C TRP A 120 -5.35 -32.30 17.78
N ASP A 121 -6.14 -31.88 18.76
CA ASP A 121 -6.80 -32.75 19.72
C ASP A 121 -8.29 -32.37 19.73
N LEU A 122 -9.09 -33.16 19.02
CA LEU A 122 -10.50 -32.86 18.77
C LEU A 122 -11.40 -33.15 19.98
N ASP A 123 -10.90 -33.91 20.95
CA ASP A 123 -11.61 -34.25 22.19
C ASP A 123 -11.52 -33.10 23.20
N SER A 124 -10.32 -32.55 23.40
CA SER A 124 -10.13 -31.32 24.19
C SER A 124 -10.51 -30.04 23.44
N LYS A 125 -10.79 -30.13 22.12
CA LYS A 125 -10.90 -29.00 21.18
C LYS A 125 -9.70 -28.04 21.30
N THR A 126 -8.48 -28.57 21.16
CA THR A 126 -7.26 -27.75 21.18
C THR A 126 -6.38 -27.98 19.95
N ALA A 127 -5.60 -26.95 19.62
CA ALA A 127 -4.50 -27.03 18.67
C ALA A 127 -3.22 -26.51 19.35
N THR A 128 -2.19 -27.34 19.42
CA THR A 128 -0.94 -27.08 20.15
C THR A 128 0.27 -27.21 19.23
N LEU A 129 1.23 -26.29 19.32
CA LEU A 129 2.49 -26.41 18.58
C LEU A 129 3.23 -27.67 19.04
N ALA A 130 3.56 -28.58 18.12
CA ALA A 130 4.23 -29.83 18.49
C ALA A 130 5.56 -29.54 19.21
N GLU A 131 5.83 -30.24 20.31
CA GLU A 131 6.97 -29.96 21.19
C GLU A 131 8.31 -29.95 20.45
N SER A 132 8.51 -30.91 19.53
CA SER A 132 9.68 -30.98 18.65
C SER A 132 9.87 -29.73 17.79
N LYS A 133 8.76 -29.09 17.37
CA LYS A 133 8.75 -27.86 16.57
C LYS A 133 8.92 -26.62 17.46
N GLN A 134 8.30 -26.59 18.64
CA GLN A 134 8.50 -25.55 19.65
C GLN A 134 9.98 -25.48 20.09
N ASN A 135 10.57 -26.63 20.44
CA ASN A 135 11.99 -26.74 20.79
C ASN A 135 12.92 -26.35 19.62
N LYS A 136 12.54 -26.68 18.37
CA LYS A 136 13.27 -26.23 17.16
C LYS A 136 13.21 -24.71 16.96
N PHE A 137 12.08 -24.07 17.28
CA PHE A 137 11.91 -22.63 17.15
C PHE A 137 12.63 -21.88 18.27
N ARG A 138 12.51 -22.33 19.52
CA ARG A 138 13.24 -21.80 20.68
C ARG A 138 14.76 -21.82 20.43
N LYS A 139 15.33 -22.95 20.00
CA LYS A 139 16.78 -23.07 19.68
C LYS A 139 17.26 -22.11 18.60
N LYS A 140 16.43 -21.75 17.62
CA LYS A 140 16.80 -20.72 16.62
C LYS A 140 16.88 -19.34 17.26
N LEU A 141 15.90 -18.98 18.07
CA LEU A 141 15.86 -17.69 18.76
C LEU A 141 17.01 -17.57 19.78
N GLU A 142 17.32 -18.63 20.52
CA GLU A 142 18.47 -18.72 21.42
C GLU A 142 19.78 -18.49 20.66
N ALA A 143 19.98 -19.17 19.51
CA ALA A 143 21.15 -18.99 18.68
C ALA A 143 21.28 -17.55 18.13
N ALA A 144 20.16 -16.90 17.80
CA ALA A 144 20.11 -15.53 17.33
C ALA A 144 20.35 -14.49 18.43
N TYR A 145 19.97 -14.80 19.68
CA TYR A 145 20.07 -13.90 20.82
C TYR A 145 21.45 -13.86 21.49
N LYS A 146 22.34 -14.80 21.15
CA LYS A 146 23.73 -14.83 21.64
C LYS A 146 24.49 -13.55 21.32
N ASP A 147 25.31 -13.09 22.27
CA ASP A 147 26.21 -11.96 22.03
C ASP A 147 27.18 -12.25 20.88
N GLY A 148 27.39 -11.26 20.02
CA GLY A 148 28.21 -11.39 18.81
C GLY A 148 27.59 -12.22 17.68
N ALA A 149 26.36 -12.74 17.81
CA ALA A 149 25.72 -13.50 16.73
C ALA A 149 25.59 -12.67 15.44
N LEU A 150 26.06 -13.24 14.32
CA LEU A 150 25.92 -12.69 12.97
C LEU A 150 24.87 -13.50 12.21
N LEU A 151 23.82 -12.83 11.77
CA LEU A 151 22.67 -13.45 11.09
C LEU A 151 22.65 -13.06 9.62
N SER A 152 22.57 -14.06 8.74
CA SER A 152 22.32 -13.83 7.32
C SER A 152 20.84 -13.49 7.05
N LEU A 153 20.54 -13.02 5.84
CA LEU A 153 19.15 -12.85 5.38
C LEU A 153 18.35 -14.17 5.49
N LYS A 154 19.00 -15.32 5.25
CA LYS A 154 18.37 -16.65 5.36
C LYS A 154 18.01 -16.99 6.81
N ASP A 155 18.86 -16.62 7.77
CA ASP A 155 18.63 -16.88 9.19
C ASP A 155 17.47 -16.01 9.71
N ILE A 156 17.44 -14.74 9.35
CA ILE A 156 16.34 -13.83 9.71
C ILE A 156 15.02 -14.25 9.05
N ALA A 157 15.02 -14.64 7.77
CA ALA A 157 13.84 -15.18 7.11
C ALA A 157 13.36 -16.50 7.79
N SER A 158 14.29 -17.34 8.23
CA SER A 158 14.02 -18.58 8.96
C SER A 158 13.47 -18.33 10.38
N LEU A 159 13.95 -17.30 11.07
CA LEU A 159 13.43 -16.84 12.37
C LEU A 159 12.00 -16.31 12.23
N ILE A 160 11.79 -15.36 11.31
CA ILE A 160 10.48 -14.77 10.99
C ILE A 160 9.48 -15.87 10.62
N GLY A 161 9.84 -16.80 9.73
CA GLY A 161 8.94 -17.90 9.35
C GLY A 161 8.59 -18.84 10.50
N SER A 162 9.47 -18.98 11.49
CA SER A 162 9.20 -19.79 12.70
C SER A 162 8.20 -19.09 13.63
N CYS A 163 8.41 -17.80 13.87
CA CYS A 163 7.51 -16.99 14.69
C CYS A 163 6.15 -16.80 13.99
N GLN A 164 6.13 -16.50 12.69
CA GLN A 164 4.92 -16.40 11.87
C GLN A 164 4.10 -17.70 11.84
N HIS A 165 4.73 -18.87 11.80
CA HIS A 165 4.02 -20.15 11.93
C HIS A 165 3.40 -20.32 13.33
N THR A 166 4.05 -19.79 14.36
CA THR A 166 3.52 -19.76 15.73
C THR A 166 2.31 -18.82 15.85
N CYS A 167 2.29 -17.73 15.08
CA CYS A 167 1.15 -16.81 14.94
C CYS A 167 -0.09 -17.38 14.22
N VAL A 168 -0.10 -18.68 13.91
CA VAL A 168 -1.33 -19.42 13.55
C VAL A 168 -2.12 -19.78 14.81
N LEU A 169 -1.44 -20.08 15.92
CA LEU A 169 -2.05 -20.38 17.22
C LEU A 169 -2.14 -19.12 18.09
N ALA A 170 -1.08 -18.30 18.12
CA ALA A 170 -1.01 -17.04 18.87
C ALA A 170 -1.15 -15.83 17.93
N MET A 171 -2.37 -15.60 17.43
CA MET A 171 -2.64 -14.60 16.38
C MET A 171 -2.29 -13.16 16.77
N ASN A 172 -2.37 -12.83 18.06
CA ASN A 172 -2.02 -11.52 18.59
C ASN A 172 -0.54 -11.16 18.38
N ARG A 173 0.39 -12.12 18.52
CA ARG A 173 1.84 -11.86 18.38
C ARG A 173 2.34 -11.55 16.96
N ARG A 174 1.45 -11.34 15.97
CA ARG A 174 1.81 -10.89 14.60
C ARG A 174 2.40 -9.48 14.57
N SER A 175 2.07 -8.66 15.55
CA SER A 175 2.62 -7.33 15.85
C SER A 175 4.11 -7.39 16.20
N LYS A 176 4.50 -8.37 17.02
CA LYS A 176 5.87 -8.63 17.49
C LYS A 176 6.79 -9.21 16.41
N LEU A 177 6.63 -8.82 15.15
CA LEU A 177 7.52 -9.16 14.04
C LEU A 177 8.04 -7.91 13.31
N ASN A 178 7.65 -6.71 13.74
CA ASN A 178 7.93 -5.46 13.04
C ASN A 178 9.44 -5.14 13.02
N ALA A 179 10.16 -5.36 14.12
CA ALA A 179 11.59 -5.10 14.19
C ALA A 179 12.39 -6.13 13.38
N LEU A 180 12.00 -7.41 13.41
CA LEU A 180 12.58 -8.48 12.58
C LEU A 180 12.31 -8.26 11.08
N TYR A 181 11.10 -7.85 10.68
CA TYR A 181 10.80 -7.48 9.29
C TYR A 181 11.58 -6.25 8.85
N THR A 182 11.75 -5.25 9.72
CA THR A 182 12.57 -4.05 9.45
C THR A 182 14.04 -4.43 9.26
N LEU A 183 14.57 -5.26 10.16
CA LEU A 183 15.91 -5.83 10.04
C LEU A 183 16.05 -6.61 8.72
N ARG A 184 15.11 -7.50 8.36
CA ARG A 184 15.11 -8.23 7.08
C ARG A 184 15.14 -7.28 5.88
N ASN A 185 14.32 -6.23 5.91
CA ASN A 185 14.26 -5.25 4.83
C ASN A 185 15.56 -4.45 4.68
N SER A 186 16.36 -4.31 5.74
CA SER A 186 17.69 -3.66 5.66
C SER A 186 18.74 -4.45 4.85
N TYR A 187 18.47 -5.70 4.45
CA TYR A 187 19.31 -6.48 3.54
C TYR A 187 18.96 -6.22 2.06
N ARG A 188 17.91 -5.45 1.77
CA ARG A 188 17.63 -5.02 0.38
C ARG A 188 18.84 -4.25 -0.14
N PHE A 189 19.22 -4.55 -1.38
CA PHE A 189 20.40 -4.00 -2.06
C PHE A 189 21.76 -4.37 -1.41
N GLN A 190 21.81 -5.40 -0.56
CA GLN A 190 23.06 -5.93 -0.01
C GLN A 190 23.45 -7.27 -0.63
N HIS A 191 24.73 -7.63 -0.55
CA HIS A 191 25.26 -8.88 -1.10
C HIS A 191 24.62 -10.12 -0.41
N PRO A 192 24.36 -11.24 -1.10
CA PRO A 192 23.70 -12.41 -0.51
C PRO A 192 24.40 -13.04 0.70
N SER A 193 25.72 -12.84 0.85
CA SER A 193 26.50 -13.29 2.02
C SER A 193 26.54 -12.28 3.18
N ALA A 194 25.88 -11.13 3.06
CA ALA A 194 25.82 -10.14 4.13
C ALA A 194 25.19 -10.75 5.40
N SER A 195 25.84 -10.53 6.53
CA SER A 195 25.34 -10.89 7.86
C SER A 195 25.41 -9.69 8.78
N LYS A 196 24.46 -9.57 9.72
CA LYS A 196 24.38 -8.45 10.67
C LYS A 196 24.07 -8.96 12.07
N HIS A 197 24.46 -8.18 13.07
CA HIS A 197 23.98 -8.35 14.44
C HIS A 197 22.52 -7.92 14.57
N LEU A 198 21.82 -8.40 15.60
CA LEU A 198 20.51 -7.88 15.98
C LEU A 198 20.66 -6.42 16.49
N PRO A 199 20.02 -5.41 15.86
CA PRO A 199 19.90 -4.08 16.45
C PRO A 199 19.02 -4.13 17.71
N THR A 200 19.14 -3.13 18.58
CA THR A 200 18.53 -3.10 19.92
C THR A 200 17.03 -3.44 19.93
N ASN A 201 16.27 -2.91 18.98
CA ASN A 201 14.84 -3.19 18.84
C ASN A 201 14.55 -4.64 18.43
N ALA A 202 15.23 -5.17 17.42
CA ALA A 202 15.07 -6.57 17.01
C ALA A 202 15.59 -7.55 18.09
N ARG A 203 16.59 -7.14 18.88
CA ARG A 203 17.07 -7.92 20.03
C ARG A 203 16.05 -7.96 21.18
N ALA A 204 15.36 -6.86 21.44
CA ALA A 204 14.23 -6.82 22.37
C ALA A 204 13.07 -7.70 21.89
N GLU A 205 12.71 -7.63 20.60
CA GLU A 205 11.67 -8.48 19.98
C GLU A 205 12.02 -9.98 20.05
N VAL A 206 13.28 -10.36 19.79
CA VAL A 206 13.74 -11.76 19.96
C VAL A 206 13.72 -12.20 21.44
N LYS A 207 14.01 -11.31 22.39
CA LYS A 207 13.92 -11.60 23.83
C LYS A 207 12.47 -11.85 24.27
N ASP A 208 11.54 -11.02 23.79
CA ASP A 208 10.10 -11.18 24.02
C ASP A 208 9.59 -12.53 23.50
N TRP A 209 9.94 -12.90 22.26
CA TRP A 209 9.66 -14.24 21.73
C TRP A 209 10.25 -15.36 22.59
N LEU A 210 11.49 -15.23 23.08
CA LEU A 210 12.10 -16.24 23.95
C LEU A 210 11.33 -16.41 25.27
N ILE A 211 10.85 -15.33 25.87
CA ILE A 211 10.01 -15.37 27.07
C ILE A 211 8.70 -16.12 26.75
N PHE A 212 8.02 -15.76 25.67
CA PHE A 212 6.80 -16.43 25.22
C PHE A 212 7.00 -17.94 24.97
N PHE A 213 8.06 -18.32 24.26
CA PHE A 213 8.42 -19.72 24.01
C PHE A 213 8.75 -20.53 25.27
N ASN A 214 9.01 -19.86 26.40
CA ASN A 214 9.34 -20.48 27.69
C ASN A 214 8.14 -20.54 28.66
N GLN A 215 7.03 -19.84 28.40
CA GLN A 215 5.87 -19.79 29.29
C GLN A 215 5.06 -21.10 29.33
N GLY A 216 5.14 -21.95 28.31
CA GLY A 216 4.46 -23.25 28.28
C GLY A 216 4.22 -23.79 26.87
N PRO A 217 3.38 -24.84 26.72
CA PRO A 217 2.95 -25.34 25.42
C PRO A 217 2.12 -24.29 24.67
N ILE A 218 2.57 -23.86 23.50
CA ILE A 218 1.87 -22.82 22.73
C ILE A 218 0.63 -23.42 22.09
N SER A 219 -0.55 -23.06 22.60
CA SER A 219 -1.82 -23.71 22.28
C SER A 219 -2.94 -22.69 22.10
N CYS A 220 -3.95 -23.02 21.30
CA CYS A 220 -5.24 -22.32 21.28
C CYS A 220 -6.40 -23.32 21.44
N ARG A 221 -7.54 -22.84 21.94
CA ARG A 221 -8.81 -23.59 21.89
C ARG A 221 -9.46 -23.43 20.51
N LEU A 222 -10.22 -24.44 20.13
CA LEU A 222 -11.02 -24.51 18.90
C LEU A 222 -12.53 -24.34 19.18
N ASP A 223 -12.90 -24.24 20.46
CA ASP A 223 -14.25 -23.89 20.88
C ASP A 223 -14.53 -22.41 20.62
N LEU A 224 -15.58 -22.12 19.85
CA LEU A 224 -16.21 -20.79 19.87
C LEU A 224 -16.92 -20.62 21.23
N PRO A 225 -16.72 -19.52 21.97
CA PRO A 225 -17.41 -19.29 23.22
C PRO A 225 -18.93 -19.34 23.02
N THR A 226 -19.62 -20.19 23.80
CA THR A 226 -21.07 -20.41 23.62
C THR A 226 -21.91 -19.33 24.33
N SER A 227 -21.28 -18.52 25.18
CA SER A 227 -21.86 -17.41 25.93
C SER A 227 -21.33 -16.07 25.39
N LEU A 228 -22.25 -15.14 25.13
CA LEU A 228 -21.90 -13.72 24.98
C LEU A 228 -21.70 -13.11 26.38
N PHE A 229 -20.72 -12.23 26.52
CA PHE A 229 -20.65 -11.38 27.72
C PHE A 229 -21.88 -10.44 27.74
N PRO A 230 -22.67 -10.39 28.83
CA PRO A 230 -23.97 -9.72 28.81
C PRO A 230 -23.88 -8.18 28.76
N MET A 231 -22.75 -7.60 29.14
CA MET A 231 -22.54 -6.15 29.09
C MET A 231 -21.83 -5.75 27.79
N GLN A 232 -22.42 -4.78 27.09
CA GLN A 232 -21.81 -4.19 25.90
C GLN A 232 -20.66 -3.27 26.31
N LEU A 233 -19.49 -3.43 25.67
CA LEU A 233 -18.33 -2.58 25.90
C LEU A 233 -18.19 -1.56 24.75
N TYR A 234 -18.21 -0.29 25.09
CA TYR A 234 -17.89 0.83 24.18
C TYR A 234 -16.61 1.51 24.66
N THR A 235 -15.71 1.83 23.72
CA THR A 235 -14.45 2.52 24.01
C THR A 235 -14.21 3.65 23.02
N ASP A 236 -13.90 4.83 23.54
CA ASP A 236 -13.67 6.06 22.77
C ASP A 236 -12.45 6.80 23.35
N ALA A 237 -11.78 7.63 22.55
CA ALA A 237 -10.75 8.54 23.03
C ALA A 237 -10.84 9.89 22.30
N SER A 238 -10.62 10.94 23.06
CA SER A 238 -10.61 12.33 22.60
C SER A 238 -9.28 12.99 22.95
N ASP A 239 -9.04 14.18 22.40
CA ASP A 239 -7.86 15.01 22.73
C ASP A 239 -7.76 15.38 24.25
N PHE A 240 -8.80 15.07 25.05
CA PHE A 240 -8.86 15.34 26.51
C PHE A 240 -8.75 14.08 27.38
N GLY A 241 -8.90 12.87 26.82
CA GLY A 241 -8.99 11.67 27.64
C GLY A 241 -9.62 10.46 26.95
N VAL A 242 -9.58 9.34 27.68
CA VAL A 242 -10.10 8.03 27.29
C VAL A 242 -11.42 7.75 28.01
N GLY A 243 -12.44 7.30 27.29
CA GLY A 243 -13.75 6.93 27.81
C GLY A 243 -14.07 5.45 27.58
N ILE A 244 -14.63 4.81 28.60
CA ILE A 244 -15.05 3.41 28.58
C ILE A 244 -16.46 3.32 29.15
N VAL A 245 -17.35 2.63 28.45
CA VAL A 245 -18.70 2.30 28.93
C VAL A 245 -18.87 0.79 28.88
N LEU A 246 -19.20 0.17 30.02
CA LEU A 246 -19.46 -1.25 30.14
C LEU A 246 -20.87 -1.46 30.72
N GLY A 247 -21.84 -1.78 29.87
CA GLY A 247 -23.25 -1.83 30.26
C GLY A 247 -23.72 -0.46 30.76
N SER A 248 -24.07 -0.36 32.04
CA SER A 248 -24.45 0.90 32.69
C SER A 248 -23.31 1.61 33.42
N LEU A 249 -22.10 1.04 33.43
CA LEU A 249 -20.93 1.61 34.09
C LEU A 249 -20.16 2.48 33.11
N LEU A 250 -19.74 3.67 33.54
CA LEU A 250 -18.93 4.60 32.76
C LEU A 250 -17.71 5.03 33.57
N VAL A 251 -16.54 5.01 32.93
CA VAL A 251 -15.30 5.58 33.48
C VAL A 251 -14.58 6.40 32.41
N SER A 252 -14.02 7.53 32.81
CA SER A 252 -13.22 8.41 31.95
C SER A 252 -11.90 8.75 32.61
N PHE A 253 -10.80 8.52 31.90
CA PHE A 253 -9.45 8.85 32.33
C PHE A 253 -8.98 10.13 31.61
N PRO A 254 -8.81 11.27 32.32
CA PRO A 254 -8.29 12.48 31.70
C PRO A 254 -6.83 12.26 31.29
N LEU A 255 -6.49 12.65 30.07
CA LEU A 255 -5.12 12.64 29.57
C LEU A 255 -4.52 14.05 29.63
N PRO A 256 -3.20 14.21 29.77
CA PRO A 256 -2.56 15.51 29.68
C PRO A 256 -2.89 16.20 28.36
N ASN A 257 -3.21 17.50 28.37
CA ASN A 257 -3.59 18.24 27.15
C ASN A 257 -2.50 18.24 26.05
N ASP A 258 -1.25 17.90 26.40
CA ASP A 258 -0.11 17.76 25.48
C ASP A 258 0.14 16.33 24.99
N TYR A 259 -0.69 15.34 25.36
CA TYR A 259 -0.33 13.93 25.17
C TYR A 259 -0.15 13.53 23.70
N THR A 260 -0.92 14.14 22.77
CA THR A 260 -0.77 13.93 21.32
C THR A 260 0.41 14.66 20.69
N ASP A 261 1.03 15.61 21.40
CA ASP A 261 2.21 16.34 20.92
C ASP A 261 3.51 15.59 21.24
N ARG A 262 3.43 14.54 22.06
CA ARG A 262 4.56 13.70 22.46
C ARG A 262 5.00 12.78 21.32
N PRO A 263 6.32 12.58 21.10
CA PRO A 263 6.83 11.78 19.99
C PRO A 263 6.22 10.37 19.91
N GLY A 264 5.56 10.08 18.80
CA GLY A 264 4.95 8.77 18.53
C GLY A 264 3.55 8.55 19.13
N ILE A 265 3.02 9.49 19.91
CA ILE A 265 1.65 9.40 20.45
C ILE A 265 0.70 10.17 19.51
N ASN A 266 -0.48 9.61 19.24
CA ASN A 266 -1.54 10.26 18.48
C ASN A 266 -2.91 9.77 18.98
N ILE A 267 -4.01 10.33 18.47
CA ILE A 267 -5.36 9.95 18.91
C ILE A 267 -5.63 8.44 18.85
N GLY A 268 -5.11 7.75 17.82
CA GLY A 268 -5.22 6.30 17.70
C GLY A 268 -4.43 5.50 18.75
N VAL A 269 -3.40 6.09 19.36
CA VAL A 269 -2.77 5.49 20.56
C VAL A 269 -3.69 5.64 21.77
N GLY A 270 -4.39 6.77 21.91
CA GLY A 270 -5.42 6.96 22.94
C GLY A 270 -6.58 5.97 22.80
N GLU A 271 -7.10 5.78 21.59
CA GLU A 271 -8.15 4.79 21.30
C GLU A 271 -7.67 3.34 21.55
N ALA A 272 -6.39 3.05 21.30
CA ALA A 272 -5.81 1.74 21.62
C ALA A 272 -5.71 1.52 23.14
N TRP A 273 -5.41 2.55 23.93
CA TRP A 273 -5.49 2.50 25.39
C TRP A 273 -6.93 2.38 25.89
N ALA A 274 -7.90 3.05 25.25
CA ALA A 274 -9.32 2.90 25.55
C ALA A 274 -9.79 1.46 25.34
N PHE A 275 -9.42 0.86 24.20
CA PHE A 275 -9.65 -0.55 23.90
C PHE A 275 -9.01 -1.49 24.93
N GLU A 276 -7.73 -1.26 25.26
CA GLU A 276 -7.00 -2.07 26.24
C GLU A 276 -7.65 -2.03 27.63
N LEU A 277 -7.86 -0.84 28.19
CA LEU A 277 -8.48 -0.65 29.48
C LEU A 277 -9.91 -1.18 29.51
N GLY A 278 -10.65 -1.07 28.40
CA GLY A 278 -12.00 -1.64 28.27
C GLY A 278 -12.02 -3.16 28.37
N VAL A 279 -11.06 -3.85 27.74
CA VAL A 279 -10.93 -5.31 27.84
C VAL A 279 -10.56 -5.74 29.27
N TYR A 280 -9.62 -5.05 29.93
CA TYR A 280 -9.32 -5.29 31.34
C TYR A 280 -10.54 -5.08 32.24
N ALA A 281 -11.28 -3.98 32.05
CA ALA A 281 -12.49 -3.70 32.81
C ALA A 281 -13.55 -4.80 32.63
N ALA A 282 -13.76 -5.31 31.41
CA ALA A 282 -14.68 -6.41 31.17
C ALA A 282 -14.25 -7.70 31.91
N ILE A 283 -12.96 -8.05 31.88
CA ILE A 283 -12.41 -9.22 32.58
C ILE A 283 -12.59 -9.09 34.11
N GLU A 284 -12.28 -7.92 34.69
CA GLU A 284 -12.51 -7.65 36.12
C GLU A 284 -14.00 -7.73 36.52
N HIS A 285 -14.91 -7.42 35.59
CA HIS A 285 -16.36 -7.58 35.78
C HIS A 285 -16.88 -8.97 35.36
N GLY A 286 -16.01 -9.97 35.29
CA GLY A 286 -16.38 -11.37 35.10
C GLY A 286 -16.46 -11.86 33.66
N ALA A 287 -15.86 -11.14 32.69
CA ALA A 287 -15.68 -11.69 31.35
C ALA A 287 -14.64 -12.81 31.39
N GLN A 288 -15.11 -14.05 31.38
CA GLN A 288 -14.32 -15.27 31.34
C GLN A 288 -15.07 -16.32 30.51
N ASP A 289 -14.35 -17.13 29.72
CA ASP A 289 -14.92 -18.21 28.90
C ASP A 289 -16.06 -17.76 27.93
N CYS A 290 -16.01 -16.50 27.48
CA CYS A 290 -17.11 -15.82 26.78
C CYS A 290 -16.66 -15.03 25.54
N LEU A 291 -17.60 -14.69 24.65
CA LEU A 291 -17.40 -13.76 23.55
C LEU A 291 -17.71 -12.32 24.01
N LEU A 292 -16.68 -11.48 24.12
CA LEU A 292 -16.79 -10.06 24.46
C LEU A 292 -16.96 -9.23 23.17
N THR A 293 -18.05 -8.47 23.09
CA THR A 293 -18.29 -7.55 21.97
C THR A 293 -17.82 -6.15 22.33
N VAL A 294 -16.88 -5.61 21.54
CA VAL A 294 -16.23 -4.31 21.77
C VAL A 294 -16.57 -3.35 20.63
N TYR A 295 -17.29 -2.28 20.93
CA TYR A 295 -17.65 -1.23 19.98
C TYR A 295 -16.59 -0.12 19.99
N VAL A 296 -15.93 0.07 18.84
CA VAL A 296 -14.85 1.04 18.65
C VAL A 296 -15.17 1.91 17.43
N ASP A 297 -15.30 3.21 17.61
CA ASP A 297 -15.72 4.15 16.56
C ASP A 297 -14.57 4.61 15.63
N ASN A 298 -13.36 4.06 15.83
CA ASN A 298 -12.20 4.25 14.97
C ASN A 298 -11.88 3.01 14.12
N GLN A 299 -12.01 3.15 12.80
CA GLN A 299 -11.70 2.07 11.85
C GLN A 299 -10.24 1.62 11.89
N GLY A 300 -9.30 2.52 12.19
CA GLY A 300 -7.88 2.22 12.34
C GLY A 300 -7.60 1.19 13.42
N ILE A 301 -8.22 1.31 14.60
CA ILE A 301 -8.09 0.33 15.68
C ILE A 301 -8.86 -0.96 15.37
N VAL A 302 -10.08 -0.88 14.84
CA VAL A 302 -10.84 -2.07 14.39
C VAL A 302 -10.03 -2.88 13.37
N PHE A 303 -9.41 -2.23 12.37
CA PHE A 303 -8.56 -2.91 11.39
C PHE A 303 -7.21 -3.36 11.97
N ALA A 304 -6.61 -2.61 12.90
CA ALA A 304 -5.33 -2.97 13.50
C ALA A 304 -5.46 -4.23 14.36
N ALA A 305 -6.46 -4.28 15.24
CA ALA A 305 -6.72 -5.42 16.10
C ALA A 305 -7.10 -6.67 15.29
N ARG A 306 -8.04 -6.55 14.32
CA ARG A 306 -8.38 -7.65 13.40
C ARG A 306 -7.20 -8.15 12.55
N ARG A 307 -6.21 -7.29 12.25
CA ARG A 307 -4.99 -7.68 11.50
C ARG A 307 -3.84 -8.13 12.42
N GLY A 308 -3.97 -7.96 13.74
CA GLY A 308 -2.89 -8.13 14.72
C GLY A 308 -1.70 -7.20 14.49
N ARG A 309 -1.90 -5.99 13.91
CA ARG A 309 -0.87 -4.94 13.75
C ARG A 309 -1.40 -3.59 13.24
N SER A 310 -0.79 -2.53 13.76
CA SER A 310 -0.87 -1.11 13.40
C SER A 310 0.48 -0.59 12.87
N ARG A 311 0.49 0.64 12.32
CA ARG A 311 1.70 1.38 11.96
C ARG A 311 2.36 2.12 13.15
N ASN A 312 1.71 2.12 14.31
CA ASN A 312 2.19 2.77 15.52
C ASN A 312 2.51 1.70 16.57
N ASP A 313 3.73 1.71 17.10
CA ASP A 313 4.22 0.69 18.04
C ASP A 313 3.53 0.77 19.42
N LEU A 314 3.17 1.97 19.90
CA LEU A 314 2.46 2.13 21.18
C LEU A 314 1.01 1.62 21.08
N ALA A 315 0.37 1.78 19.92
CA ALA A 315 -0.94 1.19 19.65
C ALA A 315 -0.86 -0.34 19.49
N ASN A 316 0.24 -0.88 18.94
CA ASN A 316 0.50 -2.32 18.91
C ASN A 316 0.61 -2.87 20.34
N ASP A 317 1.45 -2.26 21.18
CA ASP A 317 1.67 -2.71 22.56
C ASP A 317 0.38 -2.73 23.40
N ALA A 318 -0.54 -1.79 23.17
CA ALA A 318 -1.85 -1.77 23.83
C ALA A 318 -2.80 -2.89 23.36
N ILE A 319 -2.91 -3.08 22.03
CA ILE A 319 -3.68 -4.18 21.43
C ILE A 319 -3.13 -5.54 21.87
N ASP A 320 -1.80 -5.67 21.96
CA ASP A 320 -1.12 -6.90 22.38
C ASP A 320 -1.43 -7.24 23.84
N ARG A 321 -1.35 -6.27 24.76
CA ARG A 321 -1.70 -6.48 26.18
C ARG A 321 -3.17 -6.82 26.37
N ALA A 322 -4.07 -6.14 25.66
CA ALA A 322 -5.49 -6.46 25.64
C ALA A 322 -5.75 -7.91 25.20
N ALA A 323 -5.08 -8.35 24.14
CA ALA A 323 -5.23 -9.70 23.61
C ALA A 323 -4.55 -10.78 24.47
N ASP A 324 -3.38 -10.50 25.07
CA ASP A 324 -2.73 -11.41 26.03
C ASP A 324 -3.62 -11.56 27.30
N ALA A 325 -4.28 -10.48 27.77
CA ALA A 325 -5.23 -10.53 28.89
C ALA A 325 -6.50 -11.31 28.55
N ALA A 326 -7.12 -11.04 27.39
CA ALA A 326 -8.29 -11.78 26.92
C ALA A 326 -7.99 -13.27 26.74
N LEU A 327 -6.83 -13.62 26.15
CA LEU A 327 -6.39 -15.02 26.01
C LEU A 327 -6.21 -15.70 27.38
N ALA A 328 -5.66 -15.01 28.38
CA ALA A 328 -5.52 -15.54 29.73
C ALA A 328 -6.86 -15.78 30.44
N ALA A 329 -7.88 -14.96 30.16
CA ALA A 329 -9.26 -15.13 30.63
C ALA A 329 -10.13 -16.03 29.73
N ASN A 330 -9.56 -16.63 28.68
CA ASN A 330 -10.29 -17.37 27.64
C ASN A 330 -11.49 -16.60 27.05
N VAL A 331 -11.32 -15.29 26.85
CA VAL A 331 -12.27 -14.38 26.23
C VAL A 331 -11.92 -14.19 24.75
N ASP A 332 -12.90 -14.39 23.86
CA ASP A 332 -12.75 -14.03 22.44
C ASP A 332 -13.26 -12.59 22.20
N LEU A 333 -12.61 -11.85 21.30
CA LEU A 333 -12.82 -10.41 21.12
C LEU A 333 -13.49 -10.09 19.78
N SER A 334 -14.81 -9.86 19.82
CA SER A 334 -15.60 -9.39 18.66
C SER A 334 -15.57 -7.86 18.58
N ILE A 335 -14.66 -7.31 17.77
CA ILE A 335 -14.49 -5.86 17.64
C ILE A 335 -15.35 -5.33 16.50
N ILE A 336 -16.31 -4.45 16.81
CA ILE A 336 -17.33 -3.93 15.90
C ILE A 336 -17.17 -2.42 15.70
N TYR A 337 -17.28 -1.98 14.44
CA TYR A 337 -17.39 -0.56 14.08
C TYR A 337 -18.88 -0.15 14.02
N PRO A 338 -19.37 0.76 14.89
CA PRO A 338 -20.77 1.18 14.86
C PRO A 338 -21.08 2.04 13.63
N LEU A 339 -21.96 1.55 12.74
CA LEU A 339 -22.51 2.31 11.63
C LEU A 339 -23.49 3.37 12.17
N ARG A 340 -23.19 4.66 11.98
CA ARG A 340 -23.95 5.84 12.47
C ARG A 340 -25.42 5.97 12.00
N ARG A 341 -26.04 4.95 11.41
CA ARG A 341 -27.37 5.01 10.78
C ARG A 341 -28.52 4.37 11.58
N LEU A 342 -28.27 3.91 12.82
CA LEU A 342 -29.26 3.20 13.65
C LEU A 342 -29.46 3.81 15.05
N LEU A 343 -28.95 5.02 15.31
CA LEU A 343 -29.02 5.69 16.63
C LEU A 343 -29.96 6.92 16.66
N SER A 344 -30.82 7.11 15.64
CA SER A 344 -31.73 8.26 15.57
C SER A 344 -33.04 8.08 16.36
N ASP A 345 -33.39 6.85 16.75
CA ASP A 345 -34.78 6.47 17.07
C ASP A 345 -35.02 6.14 18.55
N GLN A 346 -34.21 6.67 19.49
CA GLN A 346 -34.54 6.67 20.92
C GLN A 346 -34.35 8.04 21.56
N GLN A 347 -35.48 8.70 21.85
CA GLN A 347 -35.58 9.87 22.71
C GLN A 347 -35.62 9.45 24.18
N LEU A 348 -34.87 10.15 25.05
CA LEU A 348 -35.10 10.34 26.49
C LEU A 348 -34.12 11.43 26.99
N LEU A 349 -34.51 12.72 27.08
CA LEU A 349 -35.16 13.39 28.22
C LEU A 349 -34.34 13.47 29.54
N VAL A 350 -33.53 14.55 29.67
CA VAL A 350 -33.41 15.44 30.88
C VAL A 350 -32.73 14.83 32.15
N PRO A 351 -32.15 15.58 33.14
CA PRO A 351 -31.80 17.01 33.28
C PRO A 351 -30.29 17.32 33.56
N THR A 352 -29.94 18.62 33.63
CA THR A 352 -28.73 19.16 34.27
C THR A 352 -28.83 19.28 35.80
N PRO A 353 -27.69 19.23 36.52
CA PRO A 353 -27.37 20.27 37.50
C PRO A 353 -25.87 20.70 37.51
N VAL A 354 -25.58 22.00 37.46
CA VAL A 354 -25.16 22.90 38.59
C VAL A 354 -23.72 22.67 39.11
N ALA A 355 -22.97 23.78 39.19
CA ALA A 355 -21.55 23.83 39.51
C ALA A 355 -21.24 23.93 41.01
N SER A 356 -20.01 23.53 41.40
CA SER A 356 -19.36 23.99 42.63
C SER A 356 -17.85 24.10 42.45
N SER A 357 -17.30 25.27 42.74
CA SER A 357 -15.88 25.61 42.66
C SER A 357 -15.10 25.24 43.92
N SER A 358 -13.83 24.83 43.77
CA SER A 358 -12.83 25.02 44.84
C SER A 358 -11.42 25.18 44.27
N THR A 359 -10.85 26.36 44.46
CA THR A 359 -9.44 26.68 44.23
C THR A 359 -8.53 26.08 45.29
N LEU A 360 -7.32 25.65 44.92
CA LEU A 360 -6.15 25.71 45.81
C LEU A 360 -4.85 25.71 44.99
N ALA A 361 -3.89 26.52 45.43
CA ALA A 361 -2.61 26.77 44.78
C ALA A 361 -1.44 26.22 45.61
N SER A 362 -0.20 26.51 45.15
CA SER A 362 1.10 26.12 45.75
C SER A 362 1.56 24.69 45.39
N SER A 363 2.86 24.39 45.23
CA SER A 363 4.06 25.24 45.15
C SER A 363 5.24 24.46 44.53
N ARG A 364 6.16 25.17 43.85
CA ARG A 364 7.47 24.61 43.46
C ARG A 364 8.31 24.23 44.68
N PRO A 365 9.29 23.33 44.50
CA PRO A 365 10.66 23.72 44.85
C PRO A 365 11.69 23.53 43.73
N ARG A 366 12.73 24.38 43.75
CA ARG A 366 13.98 24.25 42.99
C ARG A 366 15.05 23.56 43.85
N ARG A 367 15.95 22.79 43.23
CA ARG A 367 17.41 22.60 43.53
C ARG A 367 17.88 21.29 42.87
N SER A 368 19.15 21.07 42.50
CA SER A 368 20.26 21.96 42.09
C SER A 368 21.38 21.09 41.48
N LEU A 369 22.31 21.73 40.76
CA LEU A 369 23.47 21.11 40.10
C LEU A 369 24.35 20.22 41.00
N ALA A 370 25.01 19.24 40.39
CA ALA A 370 26.35 18.77 40.77
C ALA A 370 27.16 18.35 39.52
N SER A 371 28.45 18.64 39.51
CA SER A 371 29.40 18.41 38.41
C SER A 371 30.34 17.23 38.69
N GLY A 372 30.83 16.54 37.64
CA GLY A 372 31.88 15.51 37.73
C GLY A 372 32.76 15.47 36.48
N SER A 373 34.07 15.22 36.64
CA SER A 373 35.10 15.54 35.64
C SER A 373 35.48 14.39 34.67
N ARG A 374 36.26 14.76 33.64
CA ARG A 374 36.86 13.91 32.59
C ARG A 374 37.91 12.94 33.13
N VAL A 375 38.11 11.83 32.40
CA VAL A 375 39.44 11.20 32.20
C VAL A 375 39.57 10.80 30.72
N SER A 376 40.79 10.87 30.18
CA SER A 376 41.14 10.57 28.79
C SER A 376 42.30 9.58 28.71
N SER A 377 42.32 8.69 27.72
CA SER A 377 43.53 7.93 27.34
C SER A 377 43.53 7.60 25.84
N SER A 378 44.73 7.38 25.29
CA SER A 378 45.00 7.28 23.85
C SER A 378 46.14 6.30 23.56
N SER A 379 46.06 5.53 22.46
CA SER A 379 47.22 4.78 21.94
C SER A 379 47.07 4.37 20.46
N THR A 380 48.18 4.38 19.71
CA THR A 380 48.36 3.90 18.32
C THR A 380 48.99 2.48 18.34
N THR A 381 49.46 1.80 17.27
CA THR A 381 49.89 2.18 15.90
C THR A 381 49.91 0.94 14.98
N SER A 382 49.79 1.13 13.64
CA SER A 382 50.37 0.28 12.55
C SER A 382 50.01 -1.23 12.44
N SER A 383 50.17 -1.95 11.30
CA SER A 383 50.11 -1.69 9.84
C SER A 383 50.39 -3.00 9.08
N ALA A 384 49.69 -3.35 7.98
CA ALA A 384 50.22 -4.19 6.87
C ALA A 384 49.22 -4.45 5.72
N SER A 385 49.75 -4.65 4.50
CA SER A 385 49.10 -4.93 3.21
C SER A 385 49.52 -6.35 2.72
N ILE A 386 49.08 -6.99 1.62
CA ILE A 386 48.12 -6.84 0.48
C ILE A 386 47.87 -8.31 -0.04
N PRO A 387 46.94 -8.72 -0.97
CA PRO A 387 46.30 -8.03 -2.12
C PRO A 387 44.76 -8.27 -2.21
N ARG A 388 44.19 -8.19 -3.43
CA ARG A 388 42.86 -8.69 -3.88
C ARG A 388 42.96 -9.10 -5.36
N SER A 389 42.05 -9.95 -5.86
CA SER A 389 41.73 -10.05 -7.29
C SER A 389 40.29 -9.62 -7.59
N SER A 390 40.18 -8.82 -8.66
CA SER A 390 39.02 -8.24 -9.35
C SER A 390 37.58 -8.68 -8.97
N SER A 391 36.79 -7.68 -8.55
CA SER A 391 35.33 -7.62 -8.70
C SER A 391 34.98 -6.44 -9.62
N LEU A 392 33.76 -6.41 -10.19
CA LEU A 392 33.21 -5.22 -10.87
C LEU A 392 33.23 -4.00 -9.92
N PRO A 393 33.39 -2.78 -10.44
CA PRO A 393 34.01 -1.68 -9.69
C PRO A 393 33.16 -1.21 -8.50
N SER A 394 33.61 -1.56 -7.31
CA SER A 394 33.28 -0.81 -6.10
C SER A 394 33.90 0.57 -6.21
N LEU A 395 33.09 1.65 -6.10
CA LEU A 395 33.61 3.00 -5.93
C LEU A 395 34.65 2.99 -4.80
N SER A 396 35.88 3.35 -5.16
CA SER A 396 37.01 3.38 -4.25
C SER A 396 36.77 4.38 -3.13
N ARG A 397 37.53 4.25 -2.03
CA ARG A 397 37.53 5.29 -0.98
C ARG A 397 37.92 6.67 -1.54
N ALA A 398 38.69 6.72 -2.63
CA ALA A 398 39.02 7.95 -3.35
C ALA A 398 37.80 8.51 -4.11
N GLU A 399 37.03 7.68 -4.83
CA GLU A 399 35.81 8.14 -5.51
C GLU A 399 34.71 8.58 -4.53
N ILE A 400 34.55 7.88 -3.40
CA ILE A 400 33.63 8.31 -2.33
C ILE A 400 34.12 9.61 -1.68
N ALA A 401 35.43 9.77 -1.48
CA ALA A 401 36.00 11.02 -0.97
C ALA A 401 35.87 12.16 -1.98
N ASN A 402 36.01 11.89 -3.28
CA ASN A 402 35.78 12.84 -4.37
C ASN A 402 34.31 13.25 -4.43
N GLN A 403 33.35 12.32 -4.41
CA GLN A 403 31.92 12.64 -4.33
C GLN A 403 31.59 13.48 -3.09
N ALA A 404 32.21 13.19 -1.94
CA ALA A 404 32.04 14.01 -0.74
C ALA A 404 32.71 15.40 -0.86
N LEU A 405 33.81 15.52 -1.61
CA LEU A 405 34.51 16.78 -1.84
C LEU A 405 33.80 17.64 -2.90
N GLU A 406 33.33 17.03 -3.99
CA GLU A 406 32.43 17.61 -4.99
C GLU A 406 31.11 18.04 -4.37
N SER A 407 30.50 17.22 -3.50
CA SER A 407 29.30 17.59 -2.76
C SER A 407 29.52 18.77 -1.81
N ARG A 408 30.67 18.84 -1.11
CA ARG A 408 31.04 20.00 -0.29
C ARG A 408 31.35 21.23 -1.13
N ALA A 409 32.08 21.09 -2.24
CA ALA A 409 32.39 22.17 -3.16
C ALA A 409 31.10 22.73 -3.81
N HIS A 410 30.19 21.85 -4.24
CA HIS A 410 28.86 22.21 -4.69
C HIS A 410 28.08 22.91 -3.57
N ALA A 411 28.05 22.39 -2.35
CA ALA A 411 27.36 23.05 -1.23
C ALA A 411 27.91 24.45 -0.94
N ILE A 412 29.23 24.64 -0.95
CA ILE A 412 29.89 25.94 -0.77
C ILE A 412 29.57 26.88 -1.94
N ALA A 413 29.60 26.40 -3.19
CA ALA A 413 29.28 27.19 -4.37
C ALA A 413 27.78 27.53 -4.50
N PHE A 414 26.89 26.67 -3.98
CA PHE A 414 25.44 26.76 -4.13
C PHE A 414 24.73 27.46 -2.96
N ILE A 415 25.29 27.36 -1.75
CA ILE A 415 24.74 27.97 -0.52
C ILE A 415 25.57 29.19 -0.09
N GLY A 416 26.89 29.18 -0.33
CA GLY A 416 27.83 30.16 0.21
C GLY A 416 28.34 29.77 1.60
N SER A 417 28.90 30.76 2.32
CA SER A 417 29.28 30.60 3.73
C SER A 417 28.06 30.75 4.64
N LEU A 418 27.94 29.86 5.63
CA LEU A 418 26.94 29.93 6.71
C LEU A 418 27.52 30.52 8.02
N ALA A 419 28.76 31.01 8.01
CA ALA A 419 29.35 31.65 9.18
C ALA A 419 28.57 32.94 9.53
N GLY A 420 28.06 33.03 10.77
CA GLY A 420 27.20 34.14 11.21
C GLY A 420 25.71 34.00 10.84
N SER A 421 25.26 32.82 10.40
CA SER A 421 23.83 32.53 10.24
C SER A 421 23.17 32.22 11.58
N ASP A 422 22.25 33.08 12.02
CA ASP A 422 21.36 32.81 13.16
C ASP A 422 20.14 32.01 12.71
N VAL A 423 19.60 31.20 13.64
CA VAL A 423 18.45 30.33 13.37
C VAL A 423 17.15 31.12 13.51
N GLY A 424 16.27 31.04 12.51
CA GLY A 424 14.93 31.63 12.56
C GLY A 424 14.04 31.04 13.66
N SER A 425 13.01 31.78 14.05
CA SER A 425 12.04 31.38 15.06
C SER A 425 10.96 30.45 14.48
N PHE A 426 10.41 29.59 15.36
CA PHE A 426 9.15 28.91 15.07
C PHE A 426 8.01 29.90 15.31
N LEU A 427 7.45 30.45 14.23
CA LEU A 427 6.30 31.34 14.29
C LEU A 427 5.01 30.56 14.55
N SER A 428 4.25 30.92 15.57
CA SER A 428 2.88 30.42 15.73
C SER A 428 1.93 31.11 14.76
N THR A 429 0.78 30.49 14.51
CA THR A 429 -0.29 31.08 13.69
C THR A 429 -0.74 32.44 14.22
N ALA A 430 -0.76 32.63 15.54
CA ALA A 430 -1.13 33.90 16.17
C ALA A 430 -0.08 34.98 15.94
N ASP A 431 1.21 34.68 16.15
CA ASP A 431 2.31 35.65 15.97
C ASP A 431 2.34 36.18 14.54
N VAL A 432 2.14 35.29 13.56
CA VAL A 432 2.09 35.66 12.14
C VAL A 432 0.98 36.66 11.87
N PHE A 433 -0.27 36.35 12.25
CA PHE A 433 -1.42 37.21 11.91
C PHE A 433 -1.47 38.50 12.72
N LEU A 434 -0.98 38.51 13.97
CA LEU A 434 -0.81 39.74 14.76
C LEU A 434 0.29 40.67 14.20
N SER A 435 1.23 40.13 13.41
CA SER A 435 2.32 40.90 12.79
C SER A 435 1.98 41.50 11.42
N LEU A 436 0.75 41.37 10.92
CA LEU A 436 0.37 41.90 9.60
C LEU A 436 -0.19 43.32 9.73
N SER A 437 0.46 44.30 9.10
CA SER A 437 -0.06 45.66 8.95
C SER A 437 0.16 46.20 7.53
N GLU A 438 -0.40 47.39 7.24
CA GLU A 438 -0.17 48.12 6.00
C GLU A 438 1.30 48.56 5.83
N ASP A 439 2.02 48.76 6.93
CA ASP A 439 3.45 49.13 6.96
C ASP A 439 4.40 47.96 6.62
N ASN A 440 3.85 46.76 6.34
CA ASN A 440 4.62 45.58 5.97
C ASN A 440 5.51 45.83 4.73
N VAL A 441 6.82 45.83 4.91
CA VAL A 441 7.78 45.94 3.80
C VAL A 441 7.64 44.72 2.86
N PRO A 442 7.20 44.90 1.60
CA PRO A 442 6.95 43.78 0.70
C PRO A 442 8.27 43.21 0.17
N THR A 443 8.34 41.87 0.01
CA THR A 443 9.45 41.21 -0.71
C THR A 443 9.07 40.73 -2.11
N ALA A 444 7.78 40.79 -2.45
CA ALA A 444 7.23 40.56 -3.78
C ALA A 444 5.93 41.37 -3.93
N ASP A 445 5.55 41.71 -5.16
CA ASP A 445 4.19 42.17 -5.45
C ASP A 445 3.24 40.97 -5.40
N LEU A 446 2.17 41.09 -4.59
CA LEU A 446 1.13 40.08 -4.42
C LEU A 446 -0.13 40.39 -5.25
N SER A 447 0.05 41.02 -6.42
CA SER A 447 -0.98 41.21 -7.44
C SER A 447 -1.09 40.02 -8.40
N ALA A 448 -2.24 39.88 -9.05
CA ALA A 448 -2.44 38.98 -10.17
C ALA A 448 -1.56 39.35 -11.37
N ALA A 449 -1.30 40.64 -11.60
CA ALA A 449 -0.45 41.11 -12.68
C ALA A 449 1.01 40.63 -12.51
N ALA A 450 1.58 40.74 -11.30
CA ALA A 450 2.89 40.19 -10.99
C ALA A 450 2.91 38.67 -11.08
N ALA A 451 1.84 37.99 -10.64
CA ALA A 451 1.72 36.55 -10.73
C ALA A 451 1.60 36.03 -12.18
N ASP A 452 0.95 36.75 -13.09
CA ASP A 452 0.90 36.42 -14.52
C ASP A 452 2.21 36.72 -15.27
N ALA A 453 3.02 37.67 -14.77
CA ALA A 453 4.36 37.93 -15.29
C ALA A 453 5.38 36.81 -14.97
N LEU A 454 5.03 35.85 -14.10
CA LEU A 454 5.86 34.73 -13.70
C LEU A 454 5.51 33.42 -14.44
N ALA A 455 6.52 32.57 -14.64
CA ALA A 455 6.29 31.19 -15.02
C ALA A 455 5.43 30.47 -13.96
N ARG A 456 4.49 29.62 -14.38
CA ARG A 456 3.49 28.99 -13.50
C ARG A 456 4.12 28.15 -12.40
N GLU A 457 5.24 27.49 -12.69
CA GLU A 457 6.06 26.74 -11.75
C GLU A 457 6.76 27.60 -10.69
N ASP A 458 6.98 28.90 -10.95
CA ASP A 458 7.73 29.80 -10.08
C ASP A 458 6.86 30.63 -9.13
N ILE A 459 5.56 30.78 -9.42
CA ILE A 459 4.62 31.62 -8.65
C ILE A 459 4.72 31.33 -7.14
N MET A 460 4.58 30.07 -6.74
CA MET A 460 4.66 29.64 -5.32
C MET A 460 6.04 29.75 -4.66
N VAL A 461 7.08 30.11 -5.42
CA VAL A 461 8.47 30.20 -4.93
C VAL A 461 8.91 31.66 -4.83
N LYS A 462 8.52 32.47 -5.82
CA LYS A 462 8.89 33.89 -5.95
C LYS A 462 7.92 34.84 -5.24
N LEU A 463 6.62 34.54 -5.21
CA LEU A 463 5.66 35.37 -4.46
C LEU A 463 5.82 35.12 -2.96
N SER A 464 6.45 36.08 -2.30
CA SER A 464 7.06 35.97 -0.98
C SER A 464 6.36 36.88 0.02
N PRO A 465 6.25 36.50 1.32
CA PRO A 465 5.58 37.32 2.33
C PRO A 465 6.39 38.58 2.65
N ALA A 466 5.86 39.43 3.53
CA ALA A 466 6.55 40.60 4.05
C ALA A 466 7.94 40.28 4.67
N LEU A 467 8.85 41.26 4.62
CA LEU A 467 10.27 41.08 4.92
C LEU A 467 10.53 40.56 6.35
N HIS A 468 9.78 41.05 7.33
CA HIS A 468 9.91 40.62 8.73
C HIS A 468 9.56 39.14 8.91
N LEU A 469 8.58 38.61 8.16
CA LEU A 469 8.25 37.18 8.17
C LEU A 469 9.36 36.34 7.51
N VAL A 470 9.97 36.85 6.44
CA VAL A 470 11.13 36.18 5.80
C VAL A 470 12.30 36.11 6.79
N GLN A 471 12.60 37.21 7.47
CA GLN A 471 13.66 37.30 8.49
C GLN A 471 13.34 36.44 9.72
N ALA A 472 12.11 36.44 10.21
CA ALA A 472 11.72 35.64 11.36
C ALA A 472 11.83 34.12 11.06
N VAL A 473 11.44 33.68 9.86
CA VAL A 473 11.56 32.27 9.45
C VAL A 473 12.99 31.83 9.13
N HIS A 474 13.81 32.71 8.52
CA HIS A 474 15.12 32.34 7.96
C HIS A 474 16.33 32.99 8.66
N GLY A 475 16.12 33.79 9.70
CA GLY A 475 17.20 34.50 10.40
C GLY A 475 18.01 35.41 9.46
N SER A 476 19.33 35.35 9.58
CA SER A 476 20.28 36.10 8.75
C SER A 476 20.69 35.41 7.44
N MET A 477 19.97 34.36 6.99
CA MET A 477 20.26 33.67 5.73
C MET A 477 20.20 34.60 4.52
N SER A 478 21.09 34.38 3.55
CA SER A 478 21.12 35.17 2.31
C SER A 478 19.86 34.95 1.45
N PRO A 479 19.39 35.97 0.70
CA PRO A 479 18.25 35.81 -0.22
C PRO A 479 18.45 34.69 -1.24
N HIS A 480 19.69 34.44 -1.68
CA HIS A 480 20.01 33.33 -2.57
C HIS A 480 19.75 31.97 -1.90
N ALA A 481 20.26 31.75 -0.68
CA ALA A 481 20.05 30.51 0.05
C ALA A 481 18.56 30.27 0.37
N ILE A 482 17.82 31.33 0.71
CA ILE A 482 16.36 31.27 0.91
C ILE A 482 15.64 30.84 -0.39
N GLN A 483 16.00 31.43 -1.53
CA GLN A 483 15.41 31.08 -2.82
C GLN A 483 15.71 29.63 -3.23
N GLN A 484 16.93 29.14 -2.99
CA GLN A 484 17.27 27.73 -3.22
C GLN A 484 16.49 26.79 -2.30
N LEU A 485 16.35 27.14 -1.01
CA LEU A 485 15.56 26.35 -0.06
C LEU A 485 14.08 26.26 -0.45
N ARG A 486 13.47 27.37 -0.88
CA ARG A 486 12.08 27.40 -1.40
C ARG A 486 11.96 26.57 -2.67
N THR A 487 12.93 26.69 -3.58
CA THR A 487 12.98 25.89 -4.82
C THR A 487 13.09 24.40 -4.51
N PHE A 488 13.94 24.00 -3.55
CA PHE A 488 14.02 22.63 -3.05
C PHE A 488 12.70 22.16 -2.44
N LYS A 489 12.09 22.94 -1.54
CA LYS A 489 10.76 22.63 -0.96
C LYS A 489 9.68 22.45 -2.02
N ALA A 490 9.72 23.21 -3.12
CA ALA A 490 8.79 23.07 -4.23
C ALA A 490 8.93 21.75 -5.03
N HIS A 491 9.99 20.96 -4.82
CA HIS A 491 10.13 19.60 -5.37
C HIS A 491 9.27 18.55 -4.63
N ARG A 492 8.57 18.93 -3.55
CA ARG A 492 7.55 18.09 -2.91
C ARG A 492 6.37 17.70 -3.82
N VAL A 493 6.22 18.39 -4.95
CA VAL A 493 5.24 18.10 -6.00
C VAL A 493 5.94 18.06 -7.37
N SER A 494 5.38 17.30 -8.32
CA SER A 494 5.88 17.26 -9.70
C SER A 494 5.77 18.64 -10.37
N LEU A 495 6.56 18.87 -11.43
CA LEU A 495 6.56 20.15 -12.15
C LEU A 495 5.16 20.53 -12.67
N ASP A 496 4.40 19.60 -13.23
CA ASP A 496 3.03 19.85 -13.71
C ASP A 496 2.07 20.19 -12.56
N THR A 497 2.23 19.53 -11.42
CA THR A 497 1.45 19.84 -10.21
C THR A 497 1.82 21.23 -9.69
N ARG A 498 3.11 21.60 -9.74
CA ARG A 498 3.61 22.94 -9.38
C ARG A 498 3.01 24.02 -10.28
N LYS A 499 2.97 23.79 -11.59
CA LYS A 499 2.30 24.67 -12.57
C LYS A 499 0.81 24.82 -12.30
N GLY A 500 0.11 23.71 -12.05
CA GLY A 500 -1.31 23.73 -11.69
C GLY A 500 -1.57 24.51 -10.39
N TYR A 501 -0.73 24.30 -9.36
CA TYR A 501 -0.84 25.00 -8.09
C TYR A 501 -0.53 26.50 -8.22
N GLY A 502 0.48 26.90 -9.00
CA GLY A 502 0.70 28.32 -9.35
C GLY A 502 -0.47 28.93 -10.11
N GLY A 503 -1.15 28.15 -10.97
CA GLY A 503 -2.43 28.52 -11.56
C GLY A 503 -3.53 28.80 -10.54
N HIS A 504 -3.64 27.96 -9.50
CA HIS A 504 -4.59 28.16 -8.41
C HIS A 504 -4.22 29.34 -7.48
N VAL A 505 -2.94 29.58 -7.22
CA VAL A 505 -2.48 30.78 -6.50
C VAL A 505 -2.82 32.06 -7.27
N LEU A 506 -2.58 32.10 -8.59
CA LEU A 506 -3.03 33.23 -9.40
C LEU A 506 -4.56 33.44 -9.30
N ALA A 507 -5.35 32.37 -9.37
CA ALA A 507 -6.81 32.49 -9.29
C ALA A 507 -7.28 33.12 -7.97
N PHE A 508 -6.60 32.79 -6.86
CA PHE A 508 -6.81 33.46 -5.57
C PHE A 508 -6.36 34.93 -5.59
N LEU A 509 -5.21 35.25 -6.20
CA LEU A 509 -4.73 36.63 -6.30
C LEU A 509 -5.60 37.51 -7.21
N ARG A 510 -6.19 36.95 -8.27
CA ARG A 510 -7.19 37.64 -9.10
C ARG A 510 -8.44 37.96 -8.29
N TRP A 511 -8.99 36.97 -7.57
CA TRP A 511 -10.11 37.21 -6.64
C TRP A 511 -9.78 38.26 -5.57
N ALA A 512 -8.52 38.31 -5.11
CA ALA A 512 -8.06 39.32 -4.14
C ALA A 512 -7.91 40.71 -4.77
N ASP A 513 -7.55 40.83 -6.05
CA ASP A 513 -7.57 42.09 -6.80
C ASP A 513 -9.01 42.55 -7.11
N ASP A 514 -9.86 41.64 -7.60
CA ASP A 514 -11.26 41.92 -7.97
C ASP A 514 -12.14 42.38 -6.79
N LEU A 515 -11.68 42.18 -5.54
CA LEU A 515 -12.34 42.57 -4.29
C LEU A 515 -11.54 43.58 -3.45
N ASP A 516 -10.55 44.27 -4.06
CA ASP A 516 -9.71 45.30 -3.42
C ASP A 516 -9.04 44.84 -2.10
N HIS A 517 -8.74 43.54 -2.00
CA HIS A 517 -8.28 42.93 -0.76
C HIS A 517 -6.86 43.42 -0.38
N PRO A 518 -6.62 43.93 0.84
CA PRO A 518 -5.34 44.52 1.23
C PRO A 518 -4.15 43.58 1.02
N ALA A 519 -3.07 44.09 0.42
CA ALA A 519 -1.90 43.31 0.03
C ALA A 519 -1.27 42.54 1.21
N HIS A 520 -1.22 43.16 2.40
CA HIS A 520 -0.65 42.56 3.61
C HIS A 520 -1.42 41.34 4.13
N LEU A 521 -2.68 41.14 3.70
CA LEU A 521 -3.51 39.97 4.04
C LEU A 521 -3.56 38.92 2.92
N ARG A 522 -2.92 39.15 1.77
CA ARG A 522 -2.92 38.20 0.64
C ARG A 522 -1.96 37.03 0.83
N PHE A 523 -0.86 37.23 1.57
CA PHE A 523 0.04 36.15 1.95
C PHE A 523 0.91 36.57 3.15
N PRO A 524 0.86 35.88 4.30
CA PRO A 524 0.06 34.68 4.63
C PRO A 524 -1.45 34.94 4.62
N ILE A 525 -2.28 33.94 4.31
CA ILE A 525 -3.73 34.10 4.14
C ILE A 525 -4.45 33.83 5.48
N PRO A 526 -5.19 34.79 6.08
CA PRO A 526 -5.93 34.57 7.32
C PRO A 526 -7.06 33.54 7.16
N PRO A 527 -7.47 32.82 8.24
CA PRO A 527 -8.48 31.77 8.16
C PRO A 527 -9.80 32.25 7.53
N THR A 528 -10.29 33.41 7.97
CA THR A 528 -11.51 34.05 7.46
C THR A 528 -11.45 34.34 5.96
N ILE A 529 -10.29 34.75 5.44
CA ILE A 529 -10.09 35.03 4.02
C ILE A 529 -10.09 33.74 3.20
N VAL A 530 -9.49 32.66 3.72
CA VAL A 530 -9.60 31.32 3.10
C VAL A 530 -11.07 30.91 3.00
N MET A 531 -11.87 31.11 4.05
CA MET A 531 -13.30 30.75 4.05
C MET A 531 -14.12 31.61 3.08
N LEU A 532 -13.91 32.94 3.03
CA LEU A 532 -14.60 33.84 2.10
C LEU A 532 -14.29 33.51 0.63
N PHE A 533 -13.03 33.22 0.32
CA PHE A 533 -12.62 32.78 -1.01
C PHE A 533 -13.32 31.47 -1.43
N PHE A 534 -13.37 30.47 -0.54
CA PHE A 534 -14.06 29.21 -0.85
C PHE A 534 -15.58 29.35 -0.89
N GLN A 535 -16.19 30.19 -0.04
CA GLN A 535 -17.62 30.47 -0.05
C GLN A 535 -18.04 31.09 -1.40
N SER A 536 -17.34 32.14 -1.83
CA SER A 536 -17.64 32.83 -3.10
C SER A 536 -17.33 31.97 -4.33
N SER A 537 -16.33 31.08 -4.24
CA SER A 537 -15.98 30.16 -5.32
C SER A 537 -16.89 28.91 -5.42
N ALA A 538 -17.48 28.43 -4.31
CA ALA A 538 -18.19 27.16 -4.28
C ALA A 538 -19.26 27.00 -5.38
N PRO A 539 -20.19 27.97 -5.60
CA PRO A 539 -21.28 27.79 -6.57
C PRO A 539 -20.84 27.60 -8.03
N PHE A 540 -19.58 27.90 -8.37
CA PHE A 540 -19.06 27.90 -9.74
C PHE A 540 -18.11 26.73 -10.05
N TYR A 541 -17.70 25.96 -9.04
CA TYR A 541 -16.72 24.89 -9.20
C TYR A 541 -17.12 23.62 -8.43
N ALA A 542 -16.77 22.46 -8.99
CA ALA A 542 -16.91 21.18 -8.28
C ALA A 542 -15.93 21.10 -7.10
N GLU A 543 -16.32 20.43 -6.02
CA GLU A 543 -15.54 20.26 -4.78
C GLU A 543 -14.11 19.77 -5.05
N SER A 544 -13.97 18.79 -5.96
CA SER A 544 -12.65 18.22 -6.34
C SER A 544 -11.70 19.20 -7.05
N THR A 545 -12.20 20.32 -7.56
CA THR A 545 -11.39 21.44 -8.07
C THR A 545 -10.95 22.33 -6.92
N LEU A 546 -11.87 22.70 -6.03
CA LEU A 546 -11.59 23.55 -4.88
C LEU A 546 -10.66 22.87 -3.86
N GLY A 547 -10.74 21.54 -3.71
CA GLY A 547 -9.76 20.76 -2.94
C GLY A 547 -8.31 20.86 -3.49
N LYS A 548 -8.13 21.07 -4.80
CA LYS A 548 -6.81 21.33 -5.39
C LYS A 548 -6.35 22.76 -5.13
N VAL A 549 -7.27 23.73 -5.16
CA VAL A 549 -6.97 25.12 -4.79
C VAL A 549 -6.54 25.18 -3.32
N TYR A 550 -7.26 24.52 -2.40
CA TYR A 550 -6.89 24.40 -0.99
C TYR A 550 -5.48 23.81 -0.83
N SER A 551 -5.21 22.71 -1.55
CA SER A 551 -3.90 22.06 -1.54
C SER A 551 -2.78 22.94 -2.11
N ALA A 552 -3.08 23.82 -3.07
CA ALA A 552 -2.14 24.78 -3.63
C ALA A 552 -1.82 25.93 -2.65
N LEU A 553 -2.84 26.56 -2.06
CA LEU A 553 -2.66 27.63 -1.07
C LEU A 553 -1.91 27.12 0.19
N GLN A 554 -2.21 25.90 0.63
CA GLN A 554 -1.47 25.24 1.72
C GLN A 554 -0.02 24.89 1.31
N CYS A 555 0.21 24.48 0.05
CA CYS A 555 1.56 24.23 -0.45
C CYS A 555 2.40 25.50 -0.51
N TRP A 556 1.81 26.63 -0.91
CA TRP A 556 2.47 27.94 -0.95
C TRP A 556 2.97 28.35 0.45
N HIS A 557 2.14 28.29 1.49
CA HIS A 557 2.58 28.53 2.87
C HIS A 557 3.73 27.62 3.29
N ALA A 558 3.62 26.32 3.01
CA ALA A 558 4.64 25.34 3.39
C ALA A 558 5.99 25.52 2.66
N ILE A 559 5.99 26.00 1.41
CA ILE A 559 7.22 26.37 0.67
C ILE A 559 7.95 27.51 1.39
N HIS A 560 7.20 28.49 1.91
CA HIS A 560 7.74 29.63 2.65
C HIS A 560 7.95 29.35 4.15
N SER A 561 7.66 28.12 4.63
CA SER A 561 7.74 27.71 6.04
C SER A 561 6.78 28.44 6.99
N LEU A 562 5.70 29.02 6.44
CA LEU A 562 4.66 29.69 7.21
C LEU A 562 3.65 28.68 7.76
N PRO A 563 3.04 28.93 8.94
CA PRO A 563 1.91 28.16 9.42
C PRO A 563 0.73 28.27 8.44
N TRP A 564 -0.07 27.20 8.35
CA TRP A 564 -1.30 27.20 7.59
C TRP A 564 -2.47 27.58 8.52
N SER A 565 -3.28 28.53 8.08
CA SER A 565 -4.34 29.15 8.88
C SER A 565 -5.48 28.20 9.26
N VAL A 566 -5.82 27.25 8.39
CA VAL A 566 -6.99 26.38 8.57
C VAL A 566 -6.62 25.13 9.36
N ASP A 567 -7.19 24.97 10.55
CA ASP A 567 -6.92 23.85 11.46
C ASP A 567 -7.64 22.53 11.06
N LYS A 568 -7.53 21.48 11.88
CA LYS A 568 -8.18 20.17 11.62
C LYS A 568 -9.72 20.20 11.71
N VAL A 569 -10.29 21.12 12.50
CA VAL A 569 -11.74 21.30 12.66
C VAL A 569 -12.27 22.12 11.49
N GLU A 570 -11.68 23.29 11.23
CA GLU A 570 -12.04 24.14 10.10
C GLU A 570 -11.84 23.44 8.76
N ALA A 571 -10.80 22.62 8.59
CA ALA A 571 -10.61 21.83 7.36
C ALA A 571 -11.68 20.74 7.18
N ARG A 572 -12.29 20.23 8.26
CA ARG A 572 -13.47 19.34 8.18
C ARG A 572 -14.72 20.14 7.81
N THR A 573 -14.94 21.29 8.45
CA THR A 573 -16.04 22.22 8.15
C THR A 573 -16.01 22.64 6.68
N LEU A 574 -14.87 23.16 6.20
CA LEU A 574 -14.68 23.59 4.82
C LEU A 574 -14.97 22.46 3.82
N ARG A 575 -14.45 21.25 4.05
CA ARG A 575 -14.75 20.09 3.18
C ARG A 575 -16.24 19.76 3.12
N GLN A 576 -16.95 19.82 4.26
CA GLN A 576 -18.38 19.55 4.28
C GLN A 576 -19.20 20.68 3.63
N SER A 577 -18.83 21.94 3.85
CA SER A 577 -19.43 23.10 3.19
C SER A 577 -19.23 23.05 1.68
N LEU A 578 -18.01 22.75 1.21
CA LEU A 578 -17.73 22.57 -0.22
C LEU A 578 -18.55 21.43 -0.82
N ARG A 579 -18.66 20.28 -0.15
CA ARG A 579 -19.53 19.18 -0.60
C ARG A 579 -21.01 19.57 -0.77
N ASN A 580 -21.50 20.50 0.04
CA ASN A 580 -22.90 20.93 0.02
C ASN A 580 -23.17 22.09 -0.93
N ALA A 581 -22.20 22.99 -1.13
CA ALA A 581 -22.35 24.24 -1.89
C ALA A 581 -21.68 24.23 -3.28
N SER A 582 -20.83 23.24 -3.57
CA SER A 582 -20.18 23.10 -4.88
C SER A 582 -21.12 22.62 -5.97
N LEU A 583 -20.76 22.89 -7.23
CA LEU A 583 -21.38 22.23 -8.38
C LEU A 583 -21.27 20.69 -8.25
N PRO A 584 -22.28 19.95 -8.74
CA PRO A 584 -22.24 18.49 -8.72
C PRO A 584 -20.99 17.95 -9.44
N PRO A 585 -20.51 16.75 -9.06
CA PRO A 585 -19.40 16.10 -9.75
C PRO A 585 -19.68 16.00 -11.26
N LEU A 586 -18.66 16.29 -12.08
CA LEU A 586 -18.74 16.09 -13.52
C LEU A 586 -19.11 14.64 -13.85
N GLU A 587 -19.93 14.46 -14.88
CA GLU A 587 -20.29 13.14 -15.37
C GLU A 587 -19.08 12.25 -15.64
N ASP A 588 -19.30 10.99 -15.32
CA ASP A 588 -18.26 10.01 -15.20
C ASP A 588 -17.84 9.52 -16.60
N ARG A 589 -16.55 9.58 -16.92
CA ARG A 589 -16.07 9.39 -18.30
C ARG A 589 -16.39 7.98 -18.80
N ARG A 590 -17.09 7.85 -19.93
CA ARG A 590 -17.45 6.55 -20.51
C ARG A 590 -16.23 5.66 -20.75
N PRO A 591 -16.34 4.32 -20.56
CA PRO A 591 -15.34 3.38 -21.02
C PRO A 591 -15.33 3.36 -22.55
N ILE A 592 -14.18 3.04 -23.15
CA ILE A 592 -14.17 2.58 -24.53
C ILE A 592 -14.65 1.13 -24.60
N ARG A 593 -15.48 0.79 -25.59
CA ARG A 593 -16.13 -0.51 -25.77
C ARG A 593 -15.59 -1.23 -27.01
N MET A 594 -15.78 -2.55 -27.11
CA MET A 594 -15.33 -3.31 -28.30
C MET A 594 -16.00 -2.83 -29.59
N ASP A 595 -17.26 -2.42 -29.53
CA ASP A 595 -17.96 -1.87 -30.70
C ASP A 595 -17.37 -0.53 -31.18
N ASP A 596 -16.70 0.24 -30.29
CA ASP A 596 -15.96 1.43 -30.70
C ASP A 596 -14.76 1.02 -31.57
N PHE A 597 -14.09 -0.10 -31.28
CA PHE A 597 -13.05 -0.63 -32.15
C PHE A 597 -13.61 -1.16 -33.48
N ALA A 598 -14.79 -1.78 -33.48
CA ALA A 598 -15.48 -2.15 -34.73
C ALA A 598 -15.84 -0.93 -35.58
N SER A 599 -16.23 0.19 -34.95
CA SER A 599 -16.43 1.50 -35.59
C SER A 599 -15.13 2.05 -36.19
N MET A 600 -14.08 2.17 -35.39
CA MET A 600 -12.76 2.60 -35.87
C MET A 600 -12.27 1.75 -37.04
N ARG A 601 -12.42 0.43 -36.97
CA ARG A 601 -11.96 -0.52 -37.99
C ARG A 601 -12.66 -0.32 -39.34
N ARG A 602 -13.94 0.05 -39.35
CA ARG A 602 -14.71 0.35 -40.58
C ARG A 602 -14.28 1.66 -41.25
N HIS A 603 -13.87 2.65 -40.47
CA HIS A 603 -13.42 3.96 -40.99
C HIS A 603 -11.89 4.08 -41.14
N LEU A 604 -11.15 3.04 -40.76
CA LEU A 604 -9.70 2.94 -40.86
C LEU A 604 -9.23 2.79 -42.32
N ASN A 605 -8.86 3.90 -42.96
CA ASN A 605 -8.08 3.81 -44.21
C ASN A 605 -6.73 3.13 -43.97
N MET A 606 -6.60 1.86 -44.39
CA MET A 606 -5.37 1.06 -44.28
C MET A 606 -4.19 1.64 -45.09
N GLN A 607 -4.42 2.49 -46.09
CA GLN A 607 -3.36 3.12 -46.87
C GLN A 607 -2.81 4.40 -46.23
N ASP A 608 -3.46 4.92 -45.18
CA ASP A 608 -2.92 6.03 -44.42
C ASP A 608 -2.05 5.48 -43.26
N ASN A 609 -0.75 5.75 -43.35
CA ASN A 609 0.23 5.31 -42.37
C ASN A 609 0.00 5.88 -40.96
N ALA A 610 -0.61 7.06 -40.84
CA ALA A 610 -1.00 7.65 -39.56
C ALA A 610 -2.21 6.92 -38.96
N HIS A 611 -3.17 6.53 -39.80
CA HIS A 611 -4.33 5.74 -39.37
C HIS A 611 -3.91 4.39 -38.77
N VAL A 612 -2.99 3.67 -39.42
CA VAL A 612 -2.45 2.39 -38.92
C VAL A 612 -1.77 2.58 -37.55
N ALA A 613 -0.96 3.64 -37.39
CA ALA A 613 -0.32 3.97 -36.12
C ALA A 613 -1.32 4.31 -35.00
N ILE A 614 -2.36 5.07 -35.32
CA ILE A 614 -3.43 5.46 -34.38
C ILE A 614 -4.21 4.23 -33.90
N TYR A 615 -4.57 3.31 -34.79
CA TYR A 615 -5.31 2.10 -34.43
C TYR A 615 -4.46 1.12 -33.58
N ALA A 616 -3.18 0.96 -33.93
CA ALA A 616 -2.23 0.20 -33.10
C ALA A 616 -2.07 0.83 -31.70
N CYS A 617 -1.90 2.15 -31.62
CA CYS A 617 -1.82 2.88 -30.35
C CYS A 617 -3.11 2.74 -29.53
N ALA A 618 -4.28 2.74 -30.16
CA ALA A 618 -5.58 2.57 -29.51
C ALA A 618 -5.74 1.18 -28.88
N LEU A 619 -5.38 0.12 -29.62
CA LEU A 619 -5.42 -1.25 -29.11
C LEU A 619 -4.41 -1.46 -27.97
N ILE A 620 -3.18 -0.96 -28.12
CA ILE A 620 -2.16 -1.03 -27.08
C ILE A 620 -2.62 -0.26 -25.83
N SER A 621 -3.26 0.89 -25.99
CA SER A 621 -3.83 1.68 -24.88
C SER A 621 -4.93 0.94 -24.12
N LEU A 622 -5.82 0.21 -24.83
CA LEU A 622 -6.84 -0.63 -24.21
C LEU A 622 -6.20 -1.78 -23.42
N TRP A 623 -5.45 -2.64 -24.11
CA TRP A 623 -5.02 -3.94 -23.59
C TRP A 623 -3.94 -3.83 -22.49
N SER A 624 -3.12 -2.77 -22.50
CA SER A 624 -2.16 -2.48 -21.42
C SER A 624 -2.65 -1.48 -20.37
N MET A 625 -3.90 -1.01 -20.52
CA MET A 625 -4.49 0.08 -19.72
C MET A 625 -3.64 1.37 -19.68
N ALA A 626 -2.79 1.60 -20.69
CA ALA A 626 -2.00 2.82 -20.78
C ALA A 626 -2.90 4.05 -20.94
N ARG A 627 -2.44 5.20 -20.43
CA ARG A 627 -3.00 6.47 -20.87
C ARG A 627 -2.44 6.73 -22.27
N HIS A 628 -3.26 7.12 -23.24
CA HIS A 628 -2.76 7.42 -24.59
C HIS A 628 -1.64 8.48 -24.60
N GLY A 629 -1.61 9.41 -23.63
CA GLY A 629 -0.53 10.39 -23.43
C GLY A 629 0.81 9.79 -22.96
N GLU A 630 0.83 8.56 -22.44
CA GLU A 630 2.06 7.79 -22.17
C GLU A 630 2.67 7.22 -23.47
N LEU A 631 1.90 7.20 -24.57
CA LEU A 631 2.24 6.59 -25.86
C LEU A 631 2.29 7.61 -27.02
N THR A 632 2.06 8.90 -26.73
CA THR A 632 1.98 9.99 -27.72
C THR A 632 2.70 11.24 -27.23
N VAL A 633 3.00 12.19 -28.12
CA VAL A 633 3.61 13.47 -27.78
C VAL A 633 2.60 14.62 -27.82
N GLU A 634 2.85 15.69 -27.07
CA GLU A 634 2.09 16.94 -27.22
C GLU A 634 2.71 17.84 -28.30
N VAL A 635 4.03 18.04 -28.26
CA VAL A 635 4.78 18.95 -29.13
C VAL A 635 5.77 18.18 -30.00
N VAL A 636 5.63 18.25 -31.32
CA VAL A 636 6.46 17.50 -32.29
C VAL A 636 7.84 18.13 -32.50
N SER A 637 7.97 19.45 -32.35
CA SER A 637 9.26 20.16 -32.46
C SER A 637 10.18 19.93 -31.26
N ARG A 638 9.66 19.40 -30.15
CA ARG A 638 10.43 19.09 -28.94
C ARG A 638 9.77 17.91 -28.20
N PRO A 639 9.87 16.68 -28.75
CA PRO A 639 9.34 15.49 -28.09
C PRO A 639 10.03 15.31 -26.73
N HIS A 640 9.28 14.86 -25.72
CA HIS A 640 9.82 14.68 -24.38
C HIS A 640 10.67 13.39 -24.30
N ASP A 641 11.81 13.46 -23.60
CA ASP A 641 12.76 12.33 -23.54
C ASP A 641 12.18 11.07 -22.91
N SER A 642 11.21 11.22 -22.00
CA SER A 642 10.51 10.15 -21.30
C SER A 642 9.50 9.37 -22.14
N ARG A 643 9.34 9.66 -23.45
CA ARG A 643 8.43 8.92 -24.33
C ARG A 643 8.98 7.51 -24.63
N PRO A 644 8.13 6.48 -24.77
CA PRO A 644 8.57 5.20 -25.30
C PRO A 644 9.05 5.35 -26.75
N ARG A 645 10.29 4.92 -27.01
CA ARG A 645 10.95 4.96 -28.31
C ARG A 645 10.81 3.62 -29.03
N ARG A 646 11.21 3.54 -30.30
CA ARG A 646 11.27 2.28 -31.05
C ARG A 646 12.23 1.27 -30.41
N SER A 647 13.34 1.72 -29.83
CA SER A 647 14.24 0.89 -29.01
C SER A 647 13.62 0.37 -27.70
N HIS A 648 12.45 0.85 -27.30
CA HIS A 648 11.78 0.49 -26.04
C HIS A 648 10.64 -0.51 -26.24
N ILE A 649 10.61 -1.24 -27.36
CA ILE A 649 9.68 -2.36 -27.58
C ILE A 649 10.42 -3.71 -27.58
N GLU A 650 9.88 -4.66 -26.83
CA GLU A 650 10.33 -6.05 -26.83
C GLU A 650 9.19 -6.96 -27.28
N PHE A 651 9.48 -7.95 -28.14
CA PHE A 651 8.52 -8.97 -28.55
C PHE A 651 8.92 -10.33 -27.99
N MET A 652 8.04 -10.95 -27.21
CA MET A 652 8.20 -12.34 -26.83
C MET A 652 7.60 -13.21 -27.95
N ARG A 653 8.45 -14.04 -28.57
CA ARG A 653 8.07 -14.93 -29.67
C ARG A 653 8.14 -16.40 -29.22
N ARG A 654 7.25 -17.22 -29.78
CA ARG A 654 7.33 -18.68 -29.69
C ARG A 654 8.48 -19.22 -30.55
N THR A 655 8.80 -20.50 -30.39
CA THR A 655 9.79 -21.23 -31.19
C THR A 655 9.45 -21.30 -32.68
N ASP A 656 8.20 -21.05 -33.05
CA ASP A 656 7.70 -20.92 -34.42
C ASP A 656 7.83 -19.49 -35.00
N GLY A 657 8.41 -18.55 -34.24
CA GLY A 657 8.61 -17.15 -34.64
C GLY A 657 7.40 -16.23 -34.43
N VAL A 658 6.22 -16.77 -34.07
CA VAL A 658 5.01 -15.98 -33.87
C VAL A 658 5.09 -15.21 -32.55
N ALA A 659 4.82 -13.91 -32.57
CA ALA A 659 4.76 -13.08 -31.38
C ALA A 659 3.52 -13.41 -30.52
N THR A 660 3.74 -13.74 -29.24
CA THR A 660 2.66 -14.02 -28.28
C THR A 660 2.37 -12.82 -27.39
N SER A 661 3.35 -11.97 -27.14
CA SER A 661 3.18 -10.73 -26.38
C SER A 661 4.19 -9.68 -26.81
N ALA A 662 3.86 -8.42 -26.53
CA ALA A 662 4.75 -7.28 -26.71
C ALA A 662 4.81 -6.48 -25.40
N ILE A 663 5.99 -5.96 -25.10
CA ILE A 663 6.25 -5.07 -23.96
C ILE A 663 6.67 -3.72 -24.52
N VAL A 664 5.99 -2.65 -24.11
CA VAL A 664 6.43 -1.28 -24.35
C VAL A 664 6.95 -0.72 -23.03
N HIS A 665 8.26 -0.54 -22.94
CA HIS A 665 8.90 0.06 -21.76
C HIS A 665 8.64 1.56 -21.75
N LEU A 666 7.93 2.06 -20.74
CA LEU A 666 7.79 3.51 -20.51
C LEU A 666 9.01 3.98 -19.68
N PRO A 667 9.89 4.87 -20.18
CA PRO A 667 11.03 5.40 -19.41
C PRO A 667 10.63 6.23 -18.19
N ALA A 668 9.41 6.78 -18.17
CA ALA A 668 8.82 7.37 -16.98
C ALA A 668 7.30 7.26 -17.02
N ASP A 669 6.68 7.22 -15.84
CA ASP A 669 5.23 7.39 -15.69
C ASP A 669 4.88 8.22 -14.44
N LYS A 670 3.61 8.56 -14.27
CA LYS A 670 3.14 9.36 -13.13
C LYS A 670 3.32 8.67 -11.78
N THR A 671 3.32 7.34 -11.74
CA THR A 671 3.24 6.55 -10.50
C THR A 671 4.61 6.15 -9.97
N HIS A 672 5.52 5.77 -10.86
CA HIS A 672 6.87 5.26 -10.56
C HIS A 672 7.97 6.27 -10.92
N GLY A 673 7.60 7.44 -11.46
CA GLY A 673 8.56 8.50 -11.77
C GLY A 673 9.53 8.06 -12.87
N ARG A 674 10.85 8.17 -12.60
CA ARG A 674 11.92 7.80 -13.55
C ARG A 674 12.19 6.30 -13.64
N ASP A 675 11.59 5.48 -12.78
CA ASP A 675 11.72 4.02 -12.86
C ASP A 675 10.78 3.43 -13.94
N GLY A 676 9.77 4.20 -14.34
CA GLY A 676 8.88 3.84 -15.44
C GLY A 676 7.89 2.71 -15.13
N PHE A 677 7.19 2.24 -16.16
CA PHE A 677 6.31 1.09 -16.05
C PHE A 677 6.15 0.35 -17.37
N ASN A 678 6.30 -0.97 -17.36
CA ASN A 678 6.19 -1.79 -18.57
C ASN A 678 4.72 -2.00 -18.96
N ARG A 679 4.36 -1.57 -20.17
CA ARG A 679 3.03 -1.82 -20.76
C ARG A 679 3.07 -3.12 -21.55
N ILE A 680 2.53 -4.18 -20.95
CA ILE A 680 2.49 -5.54 -21.51
C ILE A 680 1.17 -5.74 -22.24
N VAL A 681 1.20 -6.39 -23.42
CA VAL A 681 0.01 -6.86 -24.14
C VAL A 681 0.20 -8.29 -24.65
N SER A 682 -0.89 -9.05 -24.74
CA SER A 682 -0.89 -10.43 -25.28
C SER A 682 -1.69 -10.52 -26.58
N ALA A 683 -1.29 -11.44 -27.46
CA ALA A 683 -1.95 -11.69 -28.73
C ALA A 683 -3.38 -12.23 -28.54
N GLN A 684 -4.34 -11.67 -29.27
CA GLN A 684 -5.75 -12.07 -29.22
C GLN A 684 -6.06 -13.02 -30.37
N HIS A 685 -5.70 -14.30 -30.20
CA HIS A 685 -5.82 -15.31 -31.26
C HIS A 685 -7.27 -15.56 -31.70
N THR A 686 -8.24 -15.44 -30.79
CA THR A 686 -9.68 -15.62 -31.07
C THR A 686 -10.34 -14.40 -31.73
N ASN A 687 -9.71 -13.22 -31.68
CA ASN A 687 -10.21 -12.02 -32.36
C ASN A 687 -9.06 -11.19 -32.96
N PRO A 688 -8.55 -11.58 -34.14
CA PRO A 688 -7.41 -10.93 -34.78
C PRO A 688 -7.61 -9.44 -35.09
N GLN A 689 -8.85 -8.97 -35.28
CA GLN A 689 -9.15 -7.57 -35.63
C GLN A 689 -8.91 -6.59 -34.48
N VAL A 690 -8.86 -7.09 -33.24
CA VAL A 690 -8.53 -6.31 -32.03
C VAL A 690 -7.26 -6.83 -31.34
N CYS A 691 -6.43 -7.60 -32.05
CA CYS A 691 -5.17 -8.11 -31.52
C CYS A 691 -4.11 -6.99 -31.45
N PRO A 692 -3.63 -6.61 -30.25
CA PRO A 692 -2.68 -5.51 -30.11
C PRO A 692 -1.30 -5.86 -30.66
N VAL A 693 -0.89 -7.14 -30.57
CA VAL A 693 0.39 -7.64 -31.08
C VAL A 693 0.43 -7.57 -32.61
N ALA A 694 -0.59 -8.09 -33.29
CA ALA A 694 -0.68 -8.02 -34.74
C ALA A 694 -0.79 -6.57 -35.25
N ALA A 695 -1.50 -5.70 -34.52
CA ALA A 695 -1.63 -4.29 -34.87
C ALA A 695 -0.30 -3.52 -34.72
N ILE A 696 0.49 -3.79 -33.67
CA ILE A 696 1.79 -3.14 -33.51
C ILE A 696 2.84 -3.69 -34.48
N GLU A 697 2.86 -5.00 -34.78
CA GLU A 697 3.72 -5.57 -35.83
C GLU A 697 3.41 -4.94 -37.21
N LEU A 698 2.13 -4.84 -37.59
CA LEU A 698 1.71 -4.18 -38.83
C LEU A 698 2.13 -2.70 -38.88
N HIS A 699 1.97 -1.98 -37.77
CA HIS A 699 2.41 -0.59 -37.66
C HIS A 699 3.92 -0.46 -37.84
N LEU A 700 4.74 -1.25 -37.13
CA LEU A 700 6.20 -1.20 -37.25
C LEU A 700 6.65 -1.50 -38.69
N ALA A 701 6.03 -2.47 -39.35
CA ALA A 701 6.32 -2.84 -40.73
C ALA A 701 5.96 -1.74 -41.75
N ARG A 702 4.80 -1.07 -41.60
CA ARG A 702 4.38 0.03 -42.50
C ARG A 702 5.04 1.37 -42.20
N ASN A 703 5.48 1.58 -40.96
CA ASN A 703 6.14 2.80 -40.49
C ASN A 703 7.59 2.52 -40.05
N PRO A 704 8.53 2.23 -40.97
CA PRO A 704 9.94 2.10 -40.61
C PRO A 704 10.50 3.46 -40.16
N ALA A 705 10.94 3.55 -38.91
CA ALA A 705 11.45 4.76 -38.28
C ALA A 705 12.72 4.45 -37.49
N PRO A 706 13.61 5.44 -37.25
CA PRO A 706 14.79 5.25 -36.41
C PRO A 706 14.46 4.80 -34.99
N ASP A 707 15.41 4.14 -34.33
CA ASP A 707 15.27 3.59 -32.98
C ASP A 707 14.95 4.64 -31.91
N ASP A 708 15.38 5.89 -32.12
CA ASP A 708 15.16 7.00 -31.20
C ASP A 708 13.80 7.68 -31.32
N ALA A 709 13.06 7.42 -32.41
CA ALA A 709 11.71 7.93 -32.67
C ALA A 709 10.68 7.28 -31.73
N GLY A 710 9.55 7.96 -31.47
CA GLY A 710 8.48 7.40 -30.66
C GLY A 710 7.93 6.08 -31.20
N VAL A 711 7.49 5.19 -30.31
CA VAL A 711 7.02 3.84 -30.69
C VAL A 711 5.88 3.87 -31.72
N PHE A 712 4.96 4.84 -31.62
CA PHE A 712 3.89 5.08 -32.61
C PHE A 712 4.19 6.17 -33.65
N ALA A 713 5.44 6.62 -33.79
CA ALA A 713 5.83 7.51 -34.88
C ALA A 713 5.53 6.89 -36.24
N TYR A 714 5.04 7.70 -37.19
CA TYR A 714 4.52 7.27 -38.49
C TYR A 714 5.15 8.07 -39.63
N ARG A 715 5.07 7.59 -40.87
CA ARG A 715 5.51 8.32 -42.07
C ARG A 715 4.36 9.10 -42.67
N ASP A 716 4.54 10.41 -42.85
CA ASP A 716 3.57 11.25 -43.55
C ASP A 716 3.57 11.02 -45.07
N ARG A 717 2.70 11.74 -45.81
CA ARG A 717 2.57 11.62 -47.27
C ARG A 717 3.84 12.03 -48.03
N SER A 718 4.72 12.81 -47.41
CA SER A 718 6.04 13.18 -47.94
C SER A 718 7.13 12.18 -47.51
N ASN A 719 6.73 11.03 -46.96
CA ASN A 719 7.61 9.97 -46.46
C ASN A 719 8.50 10.39 -45.26
N VAL A 720 8.15 11.49 -44.57
CA VAL A 720 8.89 12.01 -43.42
C VAL A 720 8.35 11.39 -42.13
N VAL A 721 9.25 10.96 -41.23
CA VAL A 721 8.86 10.43 -39.91
C VAL A 721 8.31 11.54 -39.02
N ARG A 722 7.13 11.32 -38.46
CA ARG A 722 6.41 12.23 -37.55
C ARG A 722 6.05 11.52 -36.27
N GLU A 723 6.27 12.20 -35.15
CA GLU A 723 5.79 11.75 -33.84
C GLU A 723 4.26 11.79 -33.75
N LEU A 724 3.65 10.76 -33.17
CA LEU A 724 2.20 10.70 -33.03
C LEU A 724 1.71 11.67 -31.95
N ARG A 725 0.98 12.72 -32.37
CA ARG A 725 0.41 13.72 -31.46
C ARG A 725 -0.84 13.21 -30.74
N SER A 726 -0.95 13.44 -29.43
CA SER A 726 -2.17 13.20 -28.64
C SER A 726 -3.42 13.86 -29.27
N LYS A 727 -3.29 15.12 -29.75
CA LYS A 727 -4.38 15.83 -30.43
C LYS A 727 -4.83 15.12 -31.70
N LEU A 728 -3.89 14.66 -32.55
CA LEU A 728 -4.19 13.95 -33.79
C LEU A 728 -4.85 12.59 -33.51
N PHE A 729 -4.28 11.82 -32.59
CA PHE A 729 -4.83 10.54 -32.13
C PHE A 729 -6.29 10.70 -31.67
N THR A 730 -6.55 11.67 -30.79
CA THR A 730 -7.90 11.90 -30.24
C THR A 730 -8.88 12.44 -31.29
N SER A 731 -8.46 13.38 -32.15
CA SER A 731 -9.35 13.93 -33.19
C SER A 731 -9.72 12.90 -34.24
N THR A 732 -8.78 12.08 -34.68
CA THR A 732 -9.03 11.05 -35.70
C THR A 732 -9.94 9.95 -35.18
N ILE A 733 -9.75 9.48 -33.94
CA ILE A 733 -10.64 8.48 -33.34
C ILE A 733 -12.05 9.05 -33.15
N ASN A 734 -12.19 10.27 -32.64
CA ASN A 734 -13.52 10.87 -32.50
C ASN A 734 -14.19 11.14 -33.86
N ALA A 735 -13.43 11.42 -34.91
CA ALA A 735 -13.96 11.52 -36.27
C ALA A 735 -14.39 10.17 -36.86
N TRP A 736 -13.76 9.04 -36.48
CA TRP A 736 -14.24 7.71 -36.84
C TRP A 736 -15.53 7.34 -36.09
N LEU A 737 -15.59 7.62 -34.79
CA LEU A 737 -16.77 7.36 -33.95
C LEU A 737 -17.99 8.19 -34.40
N ALA A 738 -17.79 9.47 -34.73
CA ALA A 738 -18.85 10.36 -35.19
C ALA A 738 -19.51 9.93 -36.52
N LYS A 739 -18.82 9.14 -37.36
CA LYS A 739 -19.40 8.57 -38.59
C LYS A 739 -20.40 7.44 -38.36
N ASP A 740 -20.47 6.92 -37.13
CA ASP A 740 -21.46 5.93 -36.69
C ASP A 740 -22.31 6.47 -35.52
N ASP A 741 -22.43 7.80 -35.41
CA ASP A 741 -23.19 8.50 -34.36
C ASP A 741 -22.79 8.13 -32.92
N ARG A 742 -21.51 7.75 -32.70
CA ARG A 742 -20.99 7.36 -31.39
C ARG A 742 -20.42 8.54 -30.61
N GLU A 743 -20.72 8.56 -29.31
CA GLU A 743 -20.20 9.55 -28.36
C GLU A 743 -18.66 9.64 -28.39
N PRO A 744 -18.09 10.87 -28.40
CA PRO A 744 -16.66 11.09 -28.44
C PRO A 744 -15.97 10.62 -27.16
N ILE A 745 -14.79 10.01 -27.32
CA ILE A 745 -13.96 9.60 -26.19
C ILE A 745 -13.05 10.75 -25.70
N LYS A 746 -12.79 10.74 -24.39
CA LYS A 746 -11.81 11.60 -23.72
C LYS A 746 -10.60 10.76 -23.31
N GLY A 747 -9.44 11.38 -23.12
CA GLY A 747 -8.14 10.70 -23.02
C GLY A 747 -7.93 9.62 -21.93
N HIS A 748 -8.88 9.38 -21.03
CA HIS A 748 -8.85 8.28 -20.05
C HIS A 748 -9.70 7.07 -20.46
N ALA A 749 -10.53 7.16 -21.51
CA ALA A 749 -11.50 6.13 -21.90
C ALA A 749 -10.87 4.75 -22.16
N PHE A 750 -9.65 4.69 -22.69
CA PHE A 750 -8.89 3.45 -22.87
C PHE A 750 -8.56 2.75 -21.56
N ARG A 751 -8.07 3.49 -20.56
CA ARG A 751 -7.70 2.95 -19.24
C ARG A 751 -8.93 2.53 -18.44
N ILE A 752 -10.06 3.24 -18.59
CA ILE A 752 -11.37 2.88 -18.01
C ILE A 752 -11.92 1.63 -18.70
N GLY A 753 -11.90 1.60 -20.04
CA GLY A 753 -12.37 0.47 -20.84
C GLY A 753 -11.56 -0.80 -20.61
N GLY A 754 -10.23 -0.72 -20.53
CA GLY A 754 -9.37 -1.89 -20.26
C GLY A 754 -9.59 -2.46 -18.86
N ALA A 755 -9.70 -1.61 -17.83
CA ALA A 755 -10.02 -2.06 -16.47
C ALA A 755 -11.42 -2.70 -16.39
N THR A 756 -12.41 -2.05 -17.02
CA THR A 756 -13.80 -2.57 -17.07
C THR A 756 -13.89 -3.88 -17.85
N LEU A 757 -13.16 -4.01 -18.97
CA LEU A 757 -13.08 -5.24 -19.78
C LEU A 757 -12.49 -6.41 -18.98
N LEU A 758 -11.33 -6.21 -18.34
CA LEU A 758 -10.69 -7.28 -17.56
C LEU A 758 -11.57 -7.70 -16.37
N HIS A 759 -12.19 -6.75 -15.69
CA HIS A 759 -13.12 -7.02 -14.60
C HIS A 759 -14.36 -7.81 -15.06
N GLY A 760 -14.95 -7.42 -16.21
CA GLY A 760 -16.06 -8.15 -16.84
C GLY A 760 -15.70 -9.57 -17.27
N ASN A 761 -14.42 -9.86 -17.52
CA ASN A 761 -13.90 -11.20 -17.79
C ASN A 761 -13.44 -11.94 -16.52
N GLY A 762 -13.78 -11.44 -15.33
CA GLY A 762 -13.52 -12.12 -14.05
C GLY A 762 -12.08 -12.03 -13.53
N ILE A 763 -11.23 -11.18 -14.12
CA ILE A 763 -9.88 -10.92 -13.60
C ILE A 763 -9.96 -10.18 -12.26
N SER A 764 -9.14 -10.58 -11.28
CA SER A 764 -9.21 -10.01 -9.94
C SER A 764 -8.81 -8.52 -9.93
N ILE A 765 -9.35 -7.78 -8.95
CA ILE A 765 -9.05 -6.35 -8.79
C ILE A 765 -7.55 -6.12 -8.52
N ASP A 766 -6.88 -7.03 -7.80
CA ASP A 766 -5.45 -6.92 -7.53
C ASP A 766 -4.59 -7.24 -8.77
N ASP A 767 -5.03 -8.16 -9.65
CA ASP A 767 -4.39 -8.39 -10.95
C ASP A 767 -4.58 -7.19 -11.89
N ILE A 768 -5.78 -6.59 -11.92
CA ILE A 768 -6.04 -5.35 -12.68
C ILE A 768 -5.17 -4.20 -12.16
N LYS A 769 -5.02 -4.08 -10.83
CA LYS A 769 -4.12 -3.11 -10.18
C LYS A 769 -2.67 -3.36 -10.61
N HIS A 770 -2.22 -4.61 -10.61
CA HIS A 770 -0.88 -4.99 -11.07
C HIS A 770 -0.65 -4.64 -12.55
N LEU A 771 -1.51 -5.14 -13.45
CA LEU A 771 -1.40 -4.94 -14.91
C LEU A 771 -1.43 -3.45 -15.31
N GLY A 772 -2.25 -2.64 -14.65
CA GLY A 772 -2.35 -1.21 -14.97
C GLY A 772 -1.32 -0.33 -14.27
N GLY A 773 -0.57 -0.86 -13.29
CA GLY A 773 0.37 -0.08 -12.47
C GLY A 773 -0.32 0.85 -11.47
N TRP A 774 -1.32 0.35 -10.73
CA TRP A 774 -1.95 1.05 -9.61
C TRP A 774 -1.45 0.51 -8.26
N ALA A 775 -0.84 1.37 -7.45
CA ALA A 775 -0.40 1.03 -6.08
C ALA A 775 -1.53 1.10 -5.02
N SER A 776 -2.74 1.51 -5.40
CA SER A 776 -3.88 1.75 -4.50
C SER A 776 -5.22 1.47 -5.17
N ASP A 777 -6.29 1.50 -4.37
CA ASP A 777 -7.66 1.20 -4.83
C ASP A 777 -8.27 2.31 -5.71
N ALA A 778 -7.46 3.29 -6.13
CA ALA A 778 -7.80 4.22 -7.21
C ALA A 778 -8.13 3.52 -8.55
N ALA A 779 -7.79 2.23 -8.70
CA ALA A 779 -8.26 1.40 -9.81
C ALA A 779 -9.78 1.21 -9.85
N LEU A 780 -10.46 1.16 -8.69
CA LEU A 780 -11.91 0.95 -8.61
C LEU A 780 -12.70 2.04 -9.36
N LEU A 781 -12.21 3.28 -9.33
CA LEU A 781 -12.80 4.43 -10.04
C LEU A 781 -12.76 4.30 -11.58
N TYR A 782 -11.95 3.37 -12.11
CA TYR A 782 -11.82 3.09 -13.55
C TYR A 782 -12.71 1.91 -14.00
N ILE A 783 -13.42 1.23 -13.09
CA ILE A 783 -14.30 0.11 -13.41
C ILE A 783 -15.75 0.62 -13.35
N LYS A 784 -16.38 0.79 -14.52
CA LYS A 784 -17.69 1.48 -14.60
C LYS A 784 -18.88 0.64 -14.16
N ASP A 785 -18.77 -0.68 -14.24
CA ASP A 785 -19.86 -1.62 -13.93
C ASP A 785 -19.59 -2.46 -12.67
N ILE A 786 -18.72 -1.99 -11.77
CA ILE A 786 -18.33 -2.72 -10.55
C ILE A 786 -19.53 -3.09 -9.67
N HIS A 787 -20.53 -2.20 -9.58
CA HIS A 787 -21.76 -2.42 -8.84
C HIS A 787 -22.65 -3.51 -9.47
N VAL A 788 -22.67 -3.63 -10.80
CA VAL A 788 -23.43 -4.68 -11.50
C VAL A 788 -22.83 -6.04 -11.18
N ARG A 789 -21.50 -6.18 -11.28
CA ARG A 789 -20.83 -7.44 -10.93
C ARG A 789 -20.93 -7.78 -9.44
N HIS A 790 -20.89 -6.78 -8.55
CA HIS A 790 -21.19 -7.00 -7.14
C HIS A 790 -22.63 -7.47 -6.94
N ALA A 791 -23.61 -6.91 -7.65
CA ALA A 791 -25.00 -7.37 -7.60
C ALA A 791 -25.14 -8.80 -8.14
N GLU A 792 -24.49 -9.16 -9.25
CA GLU A 792 -24.45 -10.55 -9.77
C GLU A 792 -23.87 -11.52 -8.73
N LEU A 793 -22.70 -11.22 -8.16
CA LEU A 793 -22.05 -12.05 -7.14
C LEU A 793 -22.90 -12.17 -5.87
N CYS A 794 -23.65 -11.12 -5.51
CA CYS A 794 -24.55 -11.12 -4.37
C CYS A 794 -25.94 -11.69 -4.66
N SER A 795 -26.35 -11.84 -5.93
CA SER A 795 -27.72 -12.20 -6.32
C SER A 795 -28.10 -13.63 -5.99
N ASN A 796 -27.13 -14.55 -6.07
CA ASN A 796 -27.31 -15.99 -5.83
C ASN A 796 -26.44 -16.45 -4.64
N LEU A 797 -26.30 -15.60 -3.61
CA LEU A 797 -25.70 -16.03 -2.35
C LEU A 797 -26.59 -17.10 -1.73
N ASN A 798 -25.98 -18.20 -1.29
CA ASN A 798 -26.68 -19.27 -0.61
C ASN A 798 -27.16 -18.78 0.76
N LEU A 799 -28.40 -18.31 0.85
CA LEU A 799 -29.04 -17.89 2.11
C LEU A 799 -29.20 -19.07 3.08
N GLY A 800 -29.19 -20.31 2.59
CA GLY A 800 -29.05 -21.52 3.40
C GLY A 800 -27.73 -21.59 4.20
N ALA A 801 -26.73 -20.75 3.89
CA ALA A 801 -25.56 -20.58 4.76
C ALA A 801 -25.89 -19.80 6.06
N LEU A 802 -26.99 -19.05 6.09
CA LEU A 802 -27.56 -18.36 7.26
C LEU A 802 -28.68 -19.18 7.93
N GLU A 803 -29.42 -19.98 7.16
CA GLU A 803 -30.50 -20.85 7.66
C GLU A 803 -30.01 -22.24 8.11
N ARG A 804 -28.74 -22.60 7.87
CA ARG A 804 -28.11 -23.77 8.51
C ARG A 804 -28.34 -23.65 10.02
N PRO A 805 -29.08 -24.58 10.65
CA PRO A 805 -29.13 -24.62 12.10
C PRO A 805 -27.70 -24.68 12.62
N LEU A 806 -27.37 -23.84 13.60
CA LEU A 806 -26.22 -24.13 14.45
C LEU A 806 -26.44 -25.55 14.96
N PRO A 807 -25.53 -26.50 14.69
CA PRO A 807 -25.82 -27.92 14.86
C PRO A 807 -26.29 -28.17 16.28
N GLU A 808 -27.55 -28.60 16.40
CA GLU A 808 -28.13 -28.92 17.70
C GLU A 808 -27.22 -29.95 18.38
N ARG A 809 -26.83 -29.67 19.63
CA ARG A 809 -26.05 -30.60 20.42
C ARG A 809 -26.93 -31.82 20.69
N ALA A 810 -26.72 -32.89 19.92
CA ALA A 810 -27.02 -34.22 20.41
C ALA A 810 -26.30 -34.41 21.76
N GLN A 811 -27.05 -34.95 22.73
CA GLN A 811 -26.72 -34.95 24.16
C GLN A 811 -25.47 -35.77 24.50
#